data_AF-A0A1S3TRH3-F1
#
_entry.id   AF-A0A1S3TRH3-F1
#
_cell.length_a   1.000
_cell.length_b   1.000
_cell.length_c   1.000
_cell.angle_alpha   90.00
_cell.angle_beta   90.00
_cell.angle_gamma   90.00
#
_symmetry.space_group_name_H-M   'P 1'
#
loop_
_entity.id
_entity.type
_entity.pdbx_description
1 polymer ?
#
loop_
_entity_poly.entity_id
_entity_poly.type
_entity_poly.pdbx_seq_one_letter_code
_entity_poly.pdbx_strand_id
1 'polypeptide(L)'
;MPRVSANPSSSGLFSVASTVRAYALPIVLFAGAMYYQLFVIPNAFPRSHYDVLQIESYSSVDKVQDAYEKLESKMNSAEEAFDIHEFLKIRYAYELLTNPLWKRDYDIFGIDEQLHIVESASKHYAGKHISELDFPLLQAQSGSVDHSSKVITASDFQYIFPDVKPWLMQLYSSGSENCAQFSKSWNKIASLLDDVANIGVVELGEKELAIYLADRRSTGKPFFRNGVPSLVAIPAGCRSPKCIRRFNSELTVDKVTNWFATTILALPQINYYSRETLVPNFLGKTSHHKVKVLFFSTLGERAAPFIRQAAKDYWAFASFAFILWREEESSYWLGAFGVESAPAIVFLKDPGVKPVVHHGSVNNSIFLNLIENNKQQELRQLRSVTSRELGCDPHGYSRAGYDTMIWYCAIVVGRPSLELNRMRETMYRVQETFSKYSQVDASSENQSLAPAVDAFKRRRLTFAWLDGEKQKDYCQFYLGQAGTDHTCGQRRSATDIPRLFVIRYLRNNSAVDLRTEQKSKWKSSLVQDLITDSDLAGQFVAGYKGEDDVLQITHWLANIISDGDSRDLPFFTLRTPELVPDDTEPIWSVAAQNIPLENLKQSILGSLSGLSLYREDPRVGPFLLLGALISLGTIWLRRSQQVHPSVPNQSSSNQPSESNQPSQPSSKDEKEQIPRNRVRSRSNKKPPPSMTDFEPSNSYQVPLSDSDSE
;
A
#
# COMPACT_ATOMS: atom_id res chain seq x y z
N MET A 1 -46.65 -39.70 -62.43
CA MET A 1 -45.60 -39.08 -61.58
C MET A 1 -46.13 -37.76 -61.02
N PRO A 2 -45.63 -37.28 -59.86
CA PRO A 2 -46.42 -36.45 -58.94
C PRO A 2 -46.24 -34.93 -59.10
N ARG A 3 -47.13 -34.19 -58.41
CA ARG A 3 -47.11 -32.72 -58.22
C ARG A 3 -45.88 -32.25 -57.44
N VAL A 4 -45.45 -31.01 -57.71
CA VAL A 4 -44.74 -30.16 -56.74
C VAL A 4 -45.50 -28.84 -56.62
N SER A 5 -45.91 -28.49 -55.40
CA SER A 5 -46.58 -27.23 -55.07
C SER A 5 -45.55 -26.17 -54.65
N ALA A 6 -45.74 -24.93 -55.07
CA ALA A 6 -45.03 -23.79 -54.50
C ALA A 6 -45.46 -23.54 -53.05
N ASN A 7 -44.55 -23.02 -52.23
CA ASN A 7 -44.85 -22.41 -50.93
C ASN A 7 -44.07 -21.07 -50.79
N PRO A 8 -44.61 -20.07 -50.09
CA PRO A 8 -44.14 -18.68 -50.20
C PRO A 8 -43.00 -18.30 -49.25
N SER A 9 -42.37 -17.16 -49.52
CA SER A 9 -41.18 -16.63 -48.84
C SER A 9 -41.44 -16.01 -47.47
N SER A 10 -40.52 -16.25 -46.53
CA SER A 10 -40.59 -15.85 -45.11
C SER A 10 -39.96 -14.47 -44.81
N SER A 11 -40.28 -13.44 -45.60
CA SER A 11 -39.67 -12.10 -45.48
C SER A 11 -40.15 -11.25 -44.28
N GLY A 12 -41.16 -11.68 -43.54
CA GLY A 12 -41.79 -10.88 -42.48
C GLY A 12 -41.02 -10.77 -41.14
N LEU A 13 -40.26 -11.79 -40.72
CA LEU A 13 -39.75 -11.85 -39.34
C LEU A 13 -38.51 -10.97 -39.08
N PHE A 14 -37.66 -10.72 -40.10
CA PHE A 14 -36.38 -10.03 -39.88
C PHE A 14 -36.51 -8.52 -39.62
N SER A 15 -37.61 -7.89 -40.05
CA SER A 15 -37.88 -6.47 -39.79
C SER A 15 -38.15 -6.20 -38.29
N VAL A 16 -38.98 -7.03 -37.67
CA VAL A 16 -39.44 -6.87 -36.28
C VAL A 16 -38.30 -7.05 -35.27
N ALA A 17 -37.38 -7.99 -35.51
CA ALA A 17 -36.25 -8.22 -34.62
C ALA A 17 -35.30 -7.00 -34.52
N SER A 18 -35.12 -6.27 -35.62
CA SER A 18 -34.24 -5.08 -35.66
C SER A 18 -34.88 -3.87 -34.94
N THR A 19 -36.20 -3.69 -35.09
CA THR A 19 -36.93 -2.61 -34.44
C THR A 19 -37.04 -2.84 -32.94
N VAL A 20 -37.40 -4.05 -32.50
CA VAL A 20 -37.46 -4.42 -31.08
C VAL A 20 -36.11 -4.19 -30.38
N ARG A 21 -34.99 -4.54 -31.02
CA ARG A 21 -33.65 -4.34 -30.45
C ARG A 21 -33.24 -2.86 -30.34
N ALA A 22 -33.76 -1.99 -31.23
CA ALA A 22 -33.51 -0.55 -31.16
C ALA A 22 -34.31 0.12 -30.02
N TYR A 23 -35.57 -0.26 -29.82
CA TYR A 23 -36.43 0.33 -28.77
C TYR A 23 -36.35 -0.36 -27.40
N ALA A 24 -35.61 -1.47 -27.27
CA ALA A 24 -35.46 -2.17 -25.99
C ALA A 24 -34.97 -1.27 -24.84
N LEU A 25 -33.95 -0.44 -25.09
CA LEU A 25 -33.41 0.46 -24.06
C LEU A 25 -34.42 1.53 -23.58
N PRO A 26 -35.07 2.33 -24.45
CA PRO A 26 -36.08 3.28 -23.98
C PRO A 26 -37.29 2.60 -23.31
N ILE A 27 -37.70 1.42 -23.79
CA ILE A 27 -38.81 0.66 -23.16
C ILE A 27 -38.42 0.21 -21.74
N VAL A 28 -37.20 -0.29 -21.53
CA VAL A 28 -36.70 -0.68 -20.20
C VAL A 28 -36.57 0.53 -19.27
N LEU A 29 -36.05 1.66 -19.76
CA LEU A 29 -35.96 2.91 -18.98
C LEU A 29 -37.33 3.46 -18.60
N PHE A 30 -38.30 3.44 -19.52
CA PHE A 30 -39.67 3.88 -19.28
C PHE A 30 -40.41 2.95 -18.31
N ALA A 31 -40.31 1.62 -18.49
CA ALA A 31 -40.88 0.65 -17.57
C ALA A 31 -40.26 0.76 -16.17
N GLY A 32 -38.95 1.01 -16.08
CA GLY A 32 -38.25 1.31 -14.82
C GLY A 32 -38.76 2.60 -14.16
N ALA A 33 -38.95 3.68 -14.92
CA ALA A 33 -39.52 4.93 -14.42
C ALA A 33 -40.95 4.74 -13.88
N MET A 34 -41.83 4.07 -14.64
CA MET A 34 -43.20 3.77 -14.25
C MET A 34 -43.25 2.86 -13.02
N TYR A 35 -42.41 1.82 -12.95
CA TYR A 35 -42.31 0.97 -11.76
C TYR A 35 -41.86 1.77 -10.53
N TYR A 36 -40.87 2.64 -10.70
CA TYR A 36 -40.39 3.52 -9.65
C TYR A 36 -41.49 4.47 -9.15
N GLN A 37 -42.26 5.09 -10.06
CA GLN A 37 -43.32 6.03 -9.72
C GLN A 37 -44.58 5.38 -9.14
N LEU A 38 -44.95 4.17 -9.57
CA LEU A 38 -46.17 3.48 -9.13
C LEU A 38 -45.99 2.55 -7.94
N PHE A 39 -44.79 1.98 -7.75
CA PHE A 39 -44.55 0.95 -6.71
C PHE A 39 -43.42 1.29 -5.74
N VAL A 40 -42.43 2.10 -6.14
CA VAL A 40 -41.32 2.46 -5.23
C VAL A 40 -41.68 3.72 -4.42
N ILE A 41 -42.01 4.83 -5.08
CA ILE A 41 -42.34 6.11 -4.41
C ILE A 41 -43.52 5.96 -3.42
N PRO A 42 -44.67 5.33 -3.75
CA PRO A 42 -45.80 5.25 -2.81
C PRO A 42 -45.51 4.39 -1.57
N ASN A 43 -44.59 3.43 -1.68
CA ASN A 43 -44.12 2.62 -0.56
C ASN A 43 -42.93 3.27 0.20
N ALA A 44 -42.43 4.41 -0.28
CA ALA A 44 -41.28 5.11 0.29
C ALA A 44 -41.61 6.52 0.81
N PHE A 45 -42.85 7.02 0.66
CA PHE A 45 -43.15 8.43 0.94
C PHE A 45 -44.58 8.69 1.46
N PRO A 46 -44.78 8.85 2.79
CA PRO A 46 -43.94 8.37 3.88
C PRO A 46 -44.64 7.36 4.81
N ARG A 47 -43.83 6.56 5.51
CA ARG A 47 -44.20 5.89 6.77
C ARG A 47 -43.00 6.02 7.73
N SER A 48 -42.79 7.22 8.25
CA SER A 48 -41.88 7.48 9.37
C SER A 48 -42.51 7.04 10.69
N HIS A 49 -41.72 6.98 11.77
CA HIS A 49 -42.25 6.69 13.11
C HIS A 49 -43.23 7.77 13.60
N TYR A 50 -43.12 9.00 13.09
CA TYR A 50 -44.12 10.06 13.33
C TYR A 50 -45.45 9.79 12.61
N ASP A 51 -45.41 9.27 11.38
CA ASP A 51 -46.62 8.92 10.62
C ASP A 51 -47.36 7.72 11.25
N VAL A 52 -46.62 6.78 11.84
CA VAL A 52 -47.17 5.67 12.64
C VAL A 52 -47.94 6.19 13.87
N LEU A 53 -47.43 7.25 14.52
CA LEU A 53 -48.09 7.93 15.63
C LEU A 53 -49.10 9.02 15.19
N GLN A 54 -49.30 9.22 13.89
CA GLN A 54 -50.22 10.22 13.31
C GLN A 54 -49.91 11.68 13.73
N ILE A 55 -48.63 12.01 13.87
CA ILE A 55 -48.13 13.33 14.27
C ILE A 55 -47.16 13.92 13.24
N GLU A 56 -46.93 15.23 13.32
CA GLU A 56 -45.97 15.92 12.47
C GLU A 56 -44.52 15.45 12.76
N SER A 57 -43.73 15.29 11.69
CA SER A 57 -42.30 15.00 11.78
C SER A 57 -41.58 16.02 12.66
N TYR A 58 -40.61 15.56 13.48
CA TYR A 58 -39.85 16.40 14.42
C TYR A 58 -40.65 16.97 15.61
N SER A 59 -41.84 16.42 15.91
CA SER A 59 -42.61 16.75 17.12
C SER A 59 -41.80 16.57 18.43
N SER A 60 -42.19 17.29 19.49
CA SER A 60 -41.59 17.15 20.83
C SER A 60 -41.92 15.80 21.47
N VAL A 61 -41.14 15.41 22.48
CA VAL A 61 -41.35 14.15 23.23
C VAL A 61 -42.73 14.14 23.91
N ASP A 62 -43.18 15.29 24.44
CA ASP A 62 -44.50 15.41 25.07
C ASP A 62 -45.63 15.10 24.07
N LYS A 63 -45.54 15.63 22.84
CA LYS A 63 -46.51 15.32 21.76
C LYS A 63 -46.46 13.85 21.32
N VAL A 64 -45.29 13.21 21.38
CA VAL A 64 -45.13 11.78 21.10
C VAL A 64 -45.85 10.95 22.16
N GLN A 65 -45.74 11.34 23.44
CA GLN A 65 -46.45 10.71 24.55
C GLN A 65 -47.96 10.90 24.45
N ASP A 66 -48.44 12.15 24.27
CA ASP A 66 -49.86 12.48 24.09
C ASP A 66 -50.51 11.64 22.95
N ALA A 67 -49.78 11.49 21.83
CA ALA A 67 -50.25 10.73 20.68
C ALA A 67 -50.29 9.22 20.95
N TYR A 68 -49.29 8.68 21.65
CA TYR A 68 -49.26 7.28 22.06
C TYR A 68 -50.40 6.96 23.05
N GLU A 69 -50.59 7.74 24.10
CA GLU A 69 -51.68 7.55 25.09
C GLU A 69 -53.07 7.60 24.41
N LYS A 70 -53.23 8.47 23.42
CA LYS A 70 -54.46 8.57 22.60
C LYS A 70 -54.67 7.35 21.68
N LEU A 71 -53.61 6.78 21.11
CA LEU A 71 -53.69 5.56 20.30
C LEU A 71 -53.93 4.31 21.16
N GLU A 72 -53.25 4.20 22.29
CA GLU A 72 -53.39 3.11 23.27
C GLU A 72 -54.79 3.09 23.88
N SER A 73 -55.31 4.24 24.32
CA SER A 73 -56.69 4.34 24.82
C SER A 73 -57.73 3.97 23.77
N LYS A 74 -57.55 4.37 22.51
CA LYS A 74 -58.41 3.94 21.39
C LYS A 74 -58.35 2.42 21.20
N MET A 75 -57.16 1.84 21.19
CA MET A 75 -56.94 0.41 20.99
C MET A 75 -57.55 -0.45 22.11
N ASN A 76 -57.45 0.01 23.37
CA ASN A 76 -58.08 -0.63 24.53
C ASN A 76 -59.62 -0.49 24.55
N SER A 77 -60.20 0.38 23.71
CA SER A 77 -61.65 0.63 23.63
C SER A 77 -62.34 0.00 22.41
N ALA A 78 -61.59 -0.60 21.47
CA ALA A 78 -62.11 -1.11 20.22
C ALA A 78 -62.67 -2.54 20.36
N GLU A 79 -63.87 -2.79 19.83
CA GLU A 79 -64.46 -4.14 19.74
C GLU A 79 -63.83 -5.02 18.64
N GLU A 80 -63.04 -4.43 17.73
CA GLU A 80 -62.32 -5.14 16.67
C GLU A 80 -60.93 -5.60 17.14
N ALA A 81 -60.56 -6.84 16.80
CA ALA A 81 -59.24 -7.40 17.10
C ALA A 81 -58.15 -6.69 16.29
N PHE A 82 -57.34 -5.87 16.97
CA PHE A 82 -56.21 -5.16 16.39
C PHE A 82 -55.09 -6.12 15.90
N ASP A 83 -54.41 -5.74 14.82
CA ASP A 83 -53.19 -6.44 14.39
C ASP A 83 -52.07 -6.19 15.42
N ILE A 84 -51.61 -7.25 16.09
CA ILE A 84 -50.49 -7.24 17.03
C ILE A 84 -49.24 -6.62 16.39
N HIS A 85 -49.02 -6.85 15.09
CA HIS A 85 -47.88 -6.30 14.36
C HIS A 85 -48.03 -4.81 14.02
N GLU A 86 -49.25 -4.26 13.99
CA GLU A 86 -49.49 -2.81 13.93
C GLU A 86 -49.27 -2.17 15.31
N PHE A 87 -49.76 -2.80 16.39
CA PHE A 87 -49.49 -2.33 17.76
C PHE A 87 -47.99 -2.33 18.09
N LEU A 88 -47.25 -3.39 17.75
CA LEU A 88 -45.80 -3.46 17.96
C LEU A 88 -45.05 -2.33 17.23
N LYS A 89 -45.54 -1.87 16.08
CA LYS A 89 -44.97 -0.69 15.38
C LYS A 89 -45.28 0.62 16.08
N ILE A 90 -46.51 0.81 16.56
CA ILE A 90 -46.90 1.98 17.36
C ILE A 90 -46.05 2.06 18.63
N ARG A 91 -45.88 0.93 19.33
CA ARG A 91 -45.04 0.83 20.52
C ARG A 91 -43.56 1.08 20.23
N TYR A 92 -43.02 0.49 19.17
CA TYR A 92 -41.63 0.73 18.73
C TYR A 92 -41.38 2.20 18.39
N ALA A 93 -42.28 2.81 17.62
CA ALA A 93 -42.21 4.23 17.27
C ALA A 93 -42.25 5.13 18.52
N TYR A 94 -43.13 4.82 19.48
CA TYR A 94 -43.19 5.52 20.77
C TYR A 94 -41.88 5.40 21.57
N GLU A 95 -41.36 4.18 21.77
CA GLU A 95 -40.15 3.98 22.58
C GLU A 95 -38.90 4.60 21.94
N LEU A 96 -38.78 4.51 20.61
CA LEU A 96 -37.70 5.14 19.84
C LEU A 96 -37.76 6.68 19.92
N LEU A 97 -38.95 7.26 19.74
CA LEU A 97 -39.14 8.72 19.71
C LEU A 97 -39.20 9.36 21.11
N THR A 98 -39.42 8.57 22.17
CA THR A 98 -39.43 9.06 23.56
C THR A 98 -38.01 9.18 24.13
N ASN A 99 -37.08 8.32 23.71
CA ASN A 99 -35.68 8.41 24.13
C ASN A 99 -34.96 9.59 23.42
N PRO A 100 -34.42 10.60 24.15
CA PRO A 100 -33.78 11.76 23.53
C PRO A 100 -32.58 11.45 22.62
N LEU A 101 -31.82 10.38 22.90
CA LEU A 101 -30.67 9.98 22.09
C LEU A 101 -31.12 9.31 20.78
N TRP A 102 -32.00 8.31 20.87
CA TRP A 102 -32.53 7.62 19.69
C TRP A 102 -33.32 8.59 18.79
N LYS A 103 -34.16 9.45 19.36
CA LYS A 103 -34.86 10.51 18.63
C LYS A 103 -33.90 11.47 17.92
N ARG A 104 -32.83 11.93 18.59
CA ARG A 104 -31.79 12.79 17.97
C ARG A 104 -31.15 12.11 16.75
N ASP A 105 -30.79 10.84 16.89
CA ASP A 105 -30.06 10.09 15.87
C ASP A 105 -30.94 9.72 14.67
N TYR A 106 -32.21 9.39 14.94
CA TYR A 106 -33.25 9.20 13.93
C TYR A 106 -33.57 10.51 13.18
N ASP A 107 -33.83 11.61 13.91
CA ASP A 107 -34.22 12.90 13.33
C ASP A 107 -33.15 13.50 12.42
N ILE A 108 -31.87 13.44 12.85
CA ILE A 108 -30.75 14.05 12.14
C ILE A 108 -30.21 13.12 11.05
N PHE A 109 -29.93 11.85 11.38
CA PHE A 109 -29.17 10.93 10.52
C PHE A 109 -30.00 9.78 9.92
N GLY A 110 -31.25 9.60 10.36
CA GLY A 110 -32.11 8.48 9.93
C GLY A 110 -31.63 7.12 10.46
N ILE A 111 -31.00 7.09 11.64
CA ILE A 111 -30.53 5.84 12.26
C ILE A 111 -31.70 5.12 12.93
N ASP A 112 -31.89 3.85 12.57
CA ASP A 112 -32.95 2.97 13.09
C ASP A 112 -32.42 1.52 13.12
N GLU A 113 -31.69 1.16 14.19
CA GLU A 113 -30.91 -0.09 14.25
C GLU A 113 -31.75 -1.30 14.70
N GLN A 114 -32.81 -1.05 15.46
CA GLN A 114 -33.55 -2.05 16.22
C GLN A 114 -34.84 -2.53 15.52
N LEU A 115 -35.07 -2.16 14.25
CA LEU A 115 -36.29 -2.50 13.51
C LEU A 115 -36.57 -4.01 13.46
N HIS A 116 -35.52 -4.83 13.48
CA HIS A 116 -35.60 -6.29 13.54
C HIS A 116 -36.31 -6.81 14.81
N ILE A 117 -36.32 -6.04 15.90
CA ILE A 117 -37.04 -6.37 17.15
C ILE A 117 -38.55 -6.46 16.89
N VAL A 118 -39.11 -5.62 16.00
CA VAL A 118 -40.53 -5.67 15.61
C VAL A 118 -40.85 -7.00 14.90
N GLU A 119 -39.95 -7.48 14.04
CA GLU A 119 -40.10 -8.76 13.34
C GLU A 119 -39.92 -9.99 14.26
N SER A 120 -39.04 -9.92 15.27
CA SER A 120 -38.92 -11.00 16.26
C SER A 120 -40.08 -10.99 17.25
N ALA A 121 -40.52 -9.81 17.71
CA ALA A 121 -41.66 -9.66 18.61
C ALA A 121 -42.97 -10.12 17.94
N SER A 122 -43.23 -9.72 16.70
CA SER A 122 -44.43 -10.18 15.95
C SER A 122 -44.48 -11.69 15.75
N LYS A 123 -43.33 -12.37 15.61
CA LYS A 123 -43.24 -13.83 15.61
C LYS A 123 -43.47 -14.42 17.02
N HIS A 124 -42.92 -13.80 18.05
CA HIS A 124 -43.02 -14.28 19.44
C HIS A 124 -44.43 -14.12 20.05
N TYR A 125 -45.11 -13.02 19.72
CA TYR A 125 -46.45 -12.69 20.21
C TYR A 125 -47.58 -13.10 19.24
N ALA A 126 -47.26 -13.90 18.20
CA ALA A 126 -48.24 -14.35 17.22
C ALA A 126 -49.40 -15.14 17.89
N GLY A 127 -50.61 -14.59 17.82
CA GLY A 127 -51.82 -15.19 18.40
C GLY A 127 -52.02 -14.99 19.90
N LYS A 128 -51.18 -14.19 20.57
CA LYS A 128 -51.39 -13.78 21.99
C LYS A 128 -52.30 -12.55 22.09
N HIS A 129 -52.89 -12.31 23.25
CA HIS A 129 -53.59 -11.06 23.52
C HIS A 129 -52.64 -9.91 23.89
N ILE A 130 -53.05 -8.66 23.66
CA ILE A 130 -52.25 -7.44 23.94
C ILE A 130 -51.80 -7.37 25.42
N SER A 131 -52.61 -7.90 26.34
CA SER A 131 -52.30 -8.02 27.77
C SER A 131 -51.20 -9.04 28.14
N GLU A 132 -50.73 -9.83 27.18
CA GLU A 132 -49.67 -10.86 27.34
C GLU A 132 -48.34 -10.43 26.71
N LEU A 133 -48.19 -9.14 26.38
CA LEU A 133 -46.96 -8.57 25.83
C LEU A 133 -46.10 -7.97 26.95
N ASP A 134 -44.81 -8.33 26.95
CA ASP A 134 -43.82 -7.76 27.86
C ASP A 134 -43.23 -6.47 27.29
N PHE A 135 -43.15 -5.43 28.13
CA PHE A 135 -42.64 -4.09 27.76
C PHE A 135 -41.61 -3.59 28.77
N PRO A 136 -40.62 -2.76 28.37
CA PRO A 136 -40.45 -2.16 27.04
C PRO A 136 -39.91 -3.14 25.97
N LEU A 137 -40.15 -2.84 24.70
CA LEU A 137 -39.55 -3.56 23.56
C LEU A 137 -38.06 -3.20 23.38
N LEU A 138 -37.74 -1.93 23.59
CA LEU A 138 -36.39 -1.38 23.48
C LEU A 138 -35.75 -1.25 24.85
N GLN A 139 -34.60 -1.90 25.04
CA GLN A 139 -33.84 -1.79 26.28
C GLN A 139 -32.87 -0.61 26.19
N ALA A 140 -33.11 0.42 27.01
CA ALA A 140 -32.17 1.52 27.17
C ALA A 140 -30.90 1.05 27.90
N GLN A 141 -29.75 1.20 27.27
CA GLN A 141 -28.47 0.73 27.81
C GLN A 141 -27.99 1.65 28.94
N SER A 142 -27.58 1.09 30.07
CA SER A 142 -27.14 1.82 31.27
C SER A 142 -25.61 1.87 31.45
N GLY A 143 -24.84 1.42 30.46
CA GLY A 143 -23.38 1.40 30.47
C GLY A 143 -22.77 2.54 29.66
N SER A 144 -21.77 3.22 30.22
CA SER A 144 -20.92 4.14 29.45
C SER A 144 -20.10 3.36 28.42
N VAL A 145 -20.08 3.83 27.17
CA VAL A 145 -19.17 3.27 26.15
C VAL A 145 -17.74 3.67 26.51
N ASP A 146 -16.96 2.72 27.02
CA ASP A 146 -15.59 2.96 27.47
C ASP A 146 -14.62 3.01 26.28
N HIS A 147 -14.44 4.22 25.76
CA HIS A 147 -13.41 4.54 24.78
C HIS A 147 -12.18 5.11 25.50
N SER A 148 -11.06 4.39 25.44
CA SER A 148 -9.75 4.92 25.88
C SER A 148 -9.22 6.05 24.98
N SER A 149 -9.84 6.23 23.81
CA SER A 149 -9.50 7.24 22.80
C SER A 149 -10.09 8.61 23.14
N LYS A 150 -9.39 9.69 22.77
CA LYS A 150 -9.90 11.06 22.95
C LYS A 150 -11.23 11.27 22.21
N VAL A 151 -12.24 11.78 22.93
CA VAL A 151 -13.46 12.34 22.33
C VAL A 151 -13.11 13.67 21.67
N ILE A 152 -13.39 13.80 20.36
CA ILE A 152 -13.11 14.97 19.54
C ILE A 152 -14.36 15.86 19.51
N THR A 153 -14.26 17.07 20.04
CA THR A 153 -15.31 18.08 19.91
C THR A 153 -15.16 18.91 18.63
N ALA A 154 -16.19 19.68 18.27
CA ALA A 154 -16.10 20.68 17.20
C ALA A 154 -14.97 21.71 17.41
N SER A 155 -14.57 21.96 18.66
CA SER A 155 -13.46 22.86 19.00
C SER A 155 -12.09 22.22 18.73
N ASP A 156 -11.91 20.94 19.08
CA ASP A 156 -10.69 20.18 18.78
C ASP A 156 -10.46 20.02 17.28
N PHE A 157 -11.54 19.83 16.52
CA PHE A 157 -11.50 19.54 15.09
C PHE A 157 -10.85 20.64 14.26
N GLN A 158 -10.85 21.89 14.73
CA GLN A 158 -10.18 23.01 14.06
C GLN A 158 -8.65 22.84 14.02
N TYR A 159 -8.07 22.13 14.99
CA TYR A 159 -6.64 21.90 15.11
C TYR A 159 -6.16 20.63 14.39
N ILE A 160 -7.08 19.77 13.96
CA ILE A 160 -6.78 18.52 13.22
C ILE A 160 -6.26 18.82 11.80
N PHE A 161 -6.67 19.94 11.22
CA PHE A 161 -6.21 20.41 9.91
C PHE A 161 -5.12 21.48 10.05
N PRO A 162 -3.93 21.12 10.56
CA PRO A 162 -2.84 20.87 9.61
C PRO A 162 -1.88 19.76 10.05
N ASP A 163 -2.38 18.70 10.69
CA ASP A 163 -1.53 17.67 11.32
C ASP A 163 -0.63 16.92 10.32
N VAL A 164 0.56 16.54 10.81
CA VAL A 164 1.56 15.73 10.10
C VAL A 164 1.19 14.25 10.13
N LYS A 165 0.57 13.77 11.22
CA LYS A 165 0.03 12.41 11.30
C LYS A 165 -1.39 12.36 10.73
N PRO A 166 -1.77 11.28 10.02
CA PRO A 166 -3.15 11.08 9.60
C PRO A 166 -4.03 10.72 10.81
N TRP A 167 -5.33 10.98 10.68
CA TRP A 167 -6.32 10.67 11.71
C TRP A 167 -7.22 9.51 11.30
N LEU A 168 -7.57 8.63 12.24
CA LEU A 168 -8.68 7.69 12.16
C LEU A 168 -9.71 8.02 13.24
N MET A 169 -10.97 8.20 12.82
CA MET A 169 -12.06 8.60 13.70
C MET A 169 -13.20 7.58 13.64
N GLN A 170 -13.72 7.19 14.81
CA GLN A 170 -14.99 6.49 14.94
C GLN A 170 -16.10 7.50 15.20
N LEU A 171 -17.12 7.56 14.33
CA LEU A 171 -18.39 8.18 14.65
C LEU A 171 -19.29 7.14 15.33
N TYR A 172 -19.79 7.46 16.51
CA TYR A 172 -20.59 6.56 17.34
C TYR A 172 -21.75 7.30 18.02
N SER A 173 -22.77 6.55 18.41
CA SER A 173 -23.81 7.02 19.31
C SER A 173 -23.71 6.28 20.64
N SER A 174 -23.85 7.02 21.75
CA SER A 174 -23.98 6.43 23.08
C SER A 174 -25.26 5.61 23.26
N GLY A 175 -26.26 5.77 22.38
CA GLY A 175 -27.50 5.00 22.38
C GLY A 175 -27.47 3.75 21.47
N SER A 176 -26.36 3.47 20.78
CA SER A 176 -26.24 2.38 19.80
C SER A 176 -25.61 1.13 20.40
N GLU A 177 -26.33 0.01 20.36
CA GLU A 177 -25.81 -1.28 20.80
C GLU A 177 -24.63 -1.75 19.93
N ASN A 178 -24.70 -1.52 18.60
CA ASN A 178 -23.62 -1.81 17.67
C ASN A 178 -22.32 -1.08 18.04
N CYS A 179 -22.44 0.19 18.47
CA CYS A 179 -21.30 0.98 18.95
C CYS A 179 -20.72 0.41 20.26
N ALA A 180 -21.59 0.03 21.21
CA ALA A 180 -21.18 -0.57 22.46
C ALA A 180 -20.46 -1.92 22.26
N GLN A 181 -20.97 -2.79 21.39
CA GLN A 181 -20.33 -4.07 21.04
C GLN A 181 -18.97 -3.87 20.34
N PHE A 182 -18.84 -2.86 19.47
CA PHE A 182 -17.60 -2.58 18.73
C PHE A 182 -16.50 -1.91 19.58
N SER A 183 -16.83 -1.28 20.73
CA SER A 183 -15.88 -0.55 21.59
C SER A 183 -14.57 -1.30 21.89
N LYS A 184 -14.65 -2.60 22.23
CA LYS A 184 -13.47 -3.45 22.49
C LYS A 184 -12.58 -3.63 21.24
N SER A 185 -13.19 -3.82 20.08
CA SER A 185 -12.50 -3.89 18.80
C SER A 185 -11.85 -2.56 18.44
N TRP A 186 -12.53 -1.45 18.70
CA TRP A 186 -11.98 -0.10 18.52
C TRP A 186 -10.74 0.14 19.38
N ASN A 187 -10.81 -0.16 20.68
CA ASN A 187 -9.66 0.04 21.58
C ASN A 187 -8.43 -0.80 21.14
N LYS A 188 -8.64 -2.00 20.56
CA LYS A 188 -7.57 -2.79 19.90
C LYS A 188 -7.08 -2.20 18.57
N ILE A 189 -7.95 -1.59 17.77
CA ILE A 189 -7.55 -0.85 16.55
C ILE A 189 -6.69 0.37 16.94
N ALA A 190 -7.07 1.06 18.01
CA ALA A 190 -6.35 2.21 18.53
C ALA A 190 -4.92 1.85 18.96
N SER A 191 -4.75 0.82 19.81
CA SER A 191 -3.42 0.41 20.28
C SER A 191 -2.49 -0.10 19.16
N LEU A 192 -3.05 -0.69 18.10
CA LEU A 192 -2.28 -1.12 16.92
C LEU A 192 -1.84 0.06 16.02
N LEU A 193 -2.44 1.25 16.16
CA LEU A 193 -2.22 2.40 15.28
C LEU A 193 -1.62 3.63 15.97
N ASP A 194 -1.59 3.70 17.30
CA ASP A 194 -1.16 4.85 18.13
C ASP A 194 0.18 5.49 17.69
N ASP A 195 1.18 4.64 17.40
CA ASP A 195 2.48 5.08 16.89
C ASP A 195 2.39 5.74 15.50
N VAL A 196 1.54 5.23 14.61
CA VAL A 196 1.52 5.58 13.17
C VAL A 196 0.44 6.61 12.80
N ALA A 197 -0.55 6.82 13.65
CA ALA A 197 -1.71 7.67 13.36
C ALA A 197 -2.38 8.18 14.64
N ASN A 198 -3.06 9.31 14.54
CA ASN A 198 -3.89 9.83 15.63
C ASN A 198 -5.26 9.14 15.61
N ILE A 199 -5.73 8.75 16.79
CA ILE A 199 -6.99 8.02 16.96
C ILE A 199 -7.94 8.85 17.83
N GLY A 200 -9.22 8.89 17.47
CA GLY A 200 -10.24 9.56 18.29
C GLY A 200 -11.67 9.16 17.94
N VAL A 201 -12.60 9.59 18.78
CA VAL A 201 -14.03 9.25 18.64
C VAL A 201 -14.87 10.53 18.57
N VAL A 202 -15.97 10.49 17.81
CA VAL A 202 -16.93 11.59 17.65
C VAL A 202 -18.30 11.07 18.00
N GLU A 203 -18.89 11.60 19.07
CA GLU A 203 -20.28 11.29 19.46
C GLU A 203 -21.24 12.08 18.55
N LEU A 204 -22.36 11.49 18.14
CA LEU A 204 -23.32 12.14 17.22
C LEU A 204 -23.97 13.43 17.79
N GLY A 205 -23.85 13.67 19.09
CA GLY A 205 -24.24 14.91 19.78
C GLY A 205 -23.36 16.11 19.47
N GLU A 206 -22.13 15.91 18.98
CA GLU A 206 -21.31 16.95 18.33
C GLU A 206 -21.87 17.23 16.92
N LYS A 207 -23.11 17.72 16.87
CA LYS A 207 -23.96 17.74 15.67
C LYS A 207 -23.27 18.34 14.45
N GLU A 208 -22.60 19.48 14.60
CA GLU A 208 -21.91 20.17 13.49
C GLU A 208 -20.81 19.29 12.88
N LEU A 209 -20.02 18.64 13.74
CA LEU A 209 -18.92 17.76 13.34
C LEU A 209 -19.43 16.45 12.73
N ALA A 210 -20.42 15.82 13.37
CA ALA A 210 -21.03 14.60 12.87
C ALA A 210 -21.72 14.82 11.51
N ILE A 211 -22.40 15.95 11.30
CA ILE A 211 -23.01 16.34 10.00
C ILE A 211 -21.94 16.67 8.94
N TYR A 212 -20.78 17.20 9.34
CA TYR A 212 -19.64 17.43 8.43
C TYR A 212 -18.99 16.12 7.96
N LEU A 213 -18.86 15.13 8.85
CA LEU A 213 -18.22 13.85 8.59
C LEU A 213 -19.14 12.80 7.97
N ALA A 214 -20.46 12.91 8.14
CA ALA A 214 -21.46 12.04 7.50
C ALA A 214 -21.44 12.10 5.96
N ASP A 215 -21.99 11.08 5.30
CA ASP A 215 -22.34 11.17 3.88
C ASP A 215 -23.62 11.99 3.70
N ARG A 216 -23.83 12.58 2.51
CA ARG A 216 -25.04 13.36 2.21
C ARG A 216 -25.87 12.69 1.13
N ARG A 217 -27.17 12.55 1.38
CA ARG A 217 -28.16 12.11 0.38
C ARG A 217 -28.35 13.19 -0.68
N SER A 218 -28.98 12.86 -1.81
CA SER A 218 -29.36 13.83 -2.85
C SER A 218 -30.37 14.90 -2.38
N THR A 219 -31.05 14.64 -1.26
CA THR A 219 -31.91 15.57 -0.51
C THR A 219 -31.13 16.52 0.41
N GLY A 220 -29.82 16.31 0.57
CA GLY A 220 -28.95 17.08 1.47
C GLY A 220 -28.91 16.56 2.92
N LYS A 221 -29.83 15.66 3.32
CA LYS A 221 -29.81 15.06 4.67
C LYS A 221 -28.53 14.23 4.89
N PRO A 222 -27.88 14.33 6.07
CA PRO A 222 -26.74 13.51 6.42
C PRO A 222 -27.18 12.06 6.72
N PHE A 223 -26.32 11.08 6.46
CA PHE A 223 -26.57 9.67 6.77
C PHE A 223 -25.27 8.86 6.84
N PHE A 224 -25.37 7.64 7.36
CA PHE A 224 -24.29 6.64 7.35
C PHE A 224 -24.73 5.41 6.55
N ARG A 225 -23.93 4.98 5.56
CA ARG A 225 -24.32 3.91 4.62
C ARG A 225 -24.58 2.56 5.28
N ASN A 226 -23.79 2.25 6.31
CA ASN A 226 -23.76 0.97 7.00
C ASN A 226 -24.25 1.11 8.46
N GLY A 227 -24.99 2.17 8.78
CA GLY A 227 -25.33 2.52 10.17
C GLY A 227 -24.12 3.07 10.95
N VAL A 228 -24.18 2.94 12.28
CA VAL A 228 -23.09 3.27 13.20
C VAL A 228 -22.60 2.00 13.93
N PRO A 229 -21.32 1.93 14.36
CA PRO A 229 -20.30 2.97 14.23
C PRO A 229 -19.76 3.11 12.80
N SER A 230 -19.43 4.34 12.40
CA SER A 230 -18.89 4.64 11.07
C SER A 230 -17.45 5.13 11.17
N LEU A 231 -16.53 4.58 10.37
CA LEU A 231 -15.11 4.93 10.46
C LEU A 231 -14.68 5.85 9.32
N VAL A 232 -13.99 6.93 9.69
CA VAL A 232 -13.55 8.00 8.79
C VAL A 232 -12.06 8.27 8.99
N ALA A 233 -11.31 8.29 7.91
CA ALA A 233 -9.89 8.59 7.89
C ALA A 233 -9.59 9.92 7.19
N ILE A 234 -8.69 10.71 7.78
CA ILE A 234 -8.16 11.95 7.22
C ILE A 234 -6.66 11.74 6.95
N PRO A 235 -6.25 11.59 5.67
CA PRO A 235 -4.84 11.44 5.32
C PRO A 235 -4.02 12.68 5.70
N ALA A 236 -2.73 12.47 5.96
CA ALA A 236 -1.78 13.56 6.24
C ALA A 236 -1.79 14.60 5.10
N GLY A 237 -1.77 15.89 5.45
CA GLY A 237 -1.85 16.99 4.48
C GLY A 237 -3.21 17.15 3.78
N CYS A 238 -4.26 16.42 4.16
CA CYS A 238 -5.60 16.65 3.63
C CYS A 238 -6.12 18.04 4.04
N ARG A 239 -6.59 18.84 3.07
CA ARG A 239 -7.12 20.21 3.28
C ARG A 239 -8.56 20.42 2.78
N SER A 240 -9.27 19.35 2.42
CA SER A 240 -10.62 19.46 1.88
C SER A 240 -11.46 18.23 2.22
N PRO A 241 -12.81 18.34 2.30
CA PRO A 241 -13.66 17.18 2.56
C PRO A 241 -13.56 16.09 1.47
N LYS A 242 -12.98 16.38 0.30
CA LYS A 242 -12.80 15.41 -0.81
C LYS A 242 -11.64 14.43 -0.59
N CYS A 243 -10.67 14.75 0.28
CA CYS A 243 -9.58 13.82 0.62
C CYS A 243 -9.89 12.93 1.83
N ILE A 244 -10.97 13.21 2.56
CA ILE A 244 -11.51 12.31 3.58
C ILE A 244 -11.86 10.96 2.93
N ARG A 245 -11.62 9.87 3.65
CA ARG A 245 -11.90 8.49 3.21
C ARG A 245 -12.77 7.79 4.23
N ARG A 246 -13.78 7.05 3.79
CA ARG A 246 -14.69 6.30 4.67
C ARG A 246 -14.46 4.81 4.50
N PHE A 247 -14.49 4.08 5.60
CA PHE A 247 -14.45 2.62 5.59
C PHE A 247 -15.85 2.07 5.33
N ASN A 248 -16.02 1.31 4.26
CA ASN A 248 -17.32 0.79 3.81
C ASN A 248 -17.42 -0.75 3.90
N SER A 249 -16.46 -1.42 4.54
CA SER A 249 -16.42 -2.87 4.69
C SER A 249 -16.87 -3.30 6.09
N GLU A 250 -16.76 -4.60 6.38
CA GLU A 250 -17.07 -5.20 7.67
C GLU A 250 -16.10 -4.72 8.76
N LEU A 251 -16.65 -4.34 9.92
CA LEU A 251 -15.94 -3.75 11.06
C LEU A 251 -15.17 -4.79 11.88
N THR A 252 -14.14 -5.40 11.28
CA THR A 252 -13.17 -6.25 12.00
C THR A 252 -11.84 -5.54 12.17
N VAL A 253 -11.13 -5.84 13.26
CA VAL A 253 -9.82 -5.23 13.60
C VAL A 253 -8.86 -5.32 12.40
N ASP A 254 -8.68 -6.52 11.86
CA ASP A 254 -7.79 -6.78 10.71
C ASP A 254 -8.19 -6.00 9.43
N LYS A 255 -9.48 -5.94 9.10
CA LYS A 255 -9.93 -5.23 7.88
C LYS A 255 -9.71 -3.73 8.01
N VAL A 256 -9.97 -3.15 9.19
CA VAL A 256 -9.78 -1.72 9.46
C VAL A 256 -8.31 -1.35 9.49
N THR A 257 -7.47 -2.07 10.24
CA THR A 257 -6.03 -1.78 10.34
C THR A 257 -5.31 -1.97 9.00
N ASN A 258 -5.65 -3.03 8.25
CA ASN A 258 -5.04 -3.27 6.93
C ASN A 258 -5.50 -2.23 5.90
N TRP A 259 -6.78 -1.85 5.88
CA TRP A 259 -7.27 -0.76 5.04
C TRP A 259 -6.55 0.56 5.36
N PHE A 260 -6.42 0.90 6.64
CA PHE A 260 -5.77 2.14 7.05
C PHE A 260 -4.27 2.15 6.67
N ALA A 261 -3.54 1.09 7.01
CA ALA A 261 -2.12 0.95 6.67
C ALA A 261 -1.85 0.98 5.16
N THR A 262 -2.70 0.35 4.34
CA THR A 262 -2.47 0.26 2.88
C THR A 262 -3.03 1.46 2.10
N THR A 263 -4.22 1.94 2.44
CA THR A 263 -4.98 2.92 1.65
C THR A 263 -4.77 4.35 2.14
N ILE A 264 -4.52 4.55 3.44
CA ILE A 264 -4.37 5.89 4.04
C ILE A 264 -2.90 6.23 4.26
N LEU A 265 -2.11 5.31 4.84
CA LEU A 265 -0.68 5.50 5.11
C LEU A 265 0.24 5.09 3.94
N ALA A 266 -0.29 4.35 2.94
CA ALA A 266 0.47 3.78 1.82
C ALA A 266 1.73 2.99 2.27
N LEU A 267 1.57 2.15 3.30
CA LEU A 267 2.63 1.29 3.82
C LEU A 267 2.77 -0.01 3.01
N PRO A 268 3.99 -0.56 2.89
CA PRO A 268 4.20 -1.85 2.25
C PRO A 268 3.43 -2.98 2.95
N GLN A 269 2.96 -3.93 2.15
CA GLN A 269 2.62 -5.26 2.63
C GLN A 269 3.90 -6.08 2.76
N ILE A 270 4.00 -6.87 3.83
CA ILE A 270 5.14 -7.75 4.10
C ILE A 270 4.61 -9.18 3.99
N ASN A 271 5.24 -9.97 3.14
CA ASN A 271 4.74 -11.30 2.76
C ASN A 271 5.24 -12.39 3.71
N TYR A 272 4.44 -13.46 3.79
CA TYR A 272 4.85 -14.72 4.41
C TYR A 272 5.63 -15.60 3.44
N TYR A 273 6.63 -16.31 3.95
CA TYR A 273 7.43 -17.29 3.22
C TYR A 273 7.48 -18.62 4.00
N SER A 274 7.40 -19.72 3.26
CA SER A 274 7.69 -21.07 3.76
C SER A 274 9.19 -21.37 3.67
N ARG A 275 9.62 -22.48 4.28
CA ARG A 275 10.98 -23.03 4.15
C ARG A 275 11.46 -23.11 2.69
N GLU A 276 10.61 -23.59 1.78
CA GLU A 276 10.94 -23.81 0.37
C GLU A 276 11.01 -22.50 -0.43
N THR A 277 10.26 -21.48 -0.01
CA THR A 277 10.09 -20.22 -0.76
C THR A 277 10.98 -19.09 -0.25
N LEU A 278 11.39 -19.11 1.02
CA LEU A 278 12.23 -18.10 1.65
C LEU A 278 13.54 -17.84 0.88
N VAL A 279 14.27 -18.90 0.53
CA VAL A 279 15.54 -18.77 -0.21
C VAL A 279 15.34 -18.23 -1.64
N PRO A 280 14.55 -18.89 -2.52
CA PRO A 280 14.44 -18.46 -3.92
C PRO A 280 13.61 -17.19 -4.13
N ASN A 281 12.62 -16.89 -3.28
CA ASN A 281 11.70 -15.76 -3.49
C ASN A 281 12.01 -14.52 -2.64
N PHE A 282 12.75 -14.65 -1.53
CA PHE A 282 13.12 -13.51 -0.67
C PHE A 282 14.63 -13.29 -0.61
N LEU A 283 15.39 -14.25 -0.06
CA LEU A 283 16.84 -14.08 0.16
C LEU A 283 17.62 -13.91 -1.15
N GLY A 284 17.24 -14.64 -2.21
CA GLY A 284 17.87 -14.57 -3.53
C GLY A 284 17.41 -13.39 -4.41
N LYS A 285 16.25 -12.77 -4.14
CA LYS A 285 15.70 -11.67 -4.95
C LYS A 285 15.89 -10.27 -4.37
N THR A 286 16.04 -10.16 -3.05
CA THR A 286 16.18 -8.85 -2.37
C THR A 286 17.62 -8.37 -2.38
N SER A 287 17.85 -7.07 -2.63
CA SER A 287 19.19 -6.47 -2.82
C SER A 287 20.22 -6.93 -1.78
N HIS A 288 21.38 -7.44 -2.24
CA HIS A 288 22.37 -8.13 -1.39
C HIS A 288 23.07 -7.24 -0.35
N HIS A 289 22.90 -5.93 -0.45
CA HIS A 289 23.42 -4.94 0.49
C HIS A 289 22.47 -4.65 1.68
N LYS A 290 21.23 -5.17 1.65
CA LYS A 290 20.24 -4.96 2.71
C LYS A 290 20.26 -6.10 3.72
N VAL A 291 20.22 -5.74 5.00
CA VAL A 291 19.99 -6.67 6.11
C VAL A 291 18.62 -7.32 5.93
N LYS A 292 18.51 -8.62 6.16
CA LYS A 292 17.23 -9.34 6.07
C LYS A 292 16.66 -9.50 7.47
N VAL A 293 15.45 -8.97 7.67
CA VAL A 293 14.71 -9.05 8.94
C VAL A 293 13.60 -10.07 8.77
N LEU A 294 13.69 -11.18 9.49
CA LEU A 294 12.72 -12.27 9.45
C LEU A 294 11.90 -12.26 10.74
N PHE A 295 10.58 -12.20 10.63
CA PHE A 295 9.66 -12.35 11.75
C PHE A 295 9.07 -13.76 11.77
N PHE A 296 9.25 -14.48 12.86
CA PHE A 296 8.63 -15.77 13.10
C PHE A 296 7.36 -15.57 13.94
N SER A 297 6.21 -16.00 13.41
CA SER A 297 4.91 -15.98 14.09
C SER A 297 4.29 -17.38 14.07
N THR A 298 3.60 -17.76 15.14
CA THR A 298 2.87 -19.03 15.25
C THR A 298 1.48 -18.97 14.60
N LEU A 299 0.89 -17.79 14.44
CA LEU A 299 -0.53 -17.61 14.12
C LEU A 299 -0.80 -17.05 12.71
N GLY A 300 0.24 -16.69 11.96
CA GLY A 300 0.10 -16.26 10.55
C GLY A 300 -0.50 -14.86 10.39
N GLU A 301 -0.27 -14.00 11.37
CA GLU A 301 -0.85 -12.66 11.47
C GLU A 301 -0.24 -11.66 10.49
N ARG A 302 -1.04 -10.72 9.99
CA ARG A 302 -0.50 -9.62 9.18
C ARG A 302 0.42 -8.72 10.01
N ALA A 303 1.57 -8.40 9.43
CA ALA A 303 2.55 -7.47 9.98
C ALA A 303 1.89 -6.22 10.60
N ALA A 304 2.21 -5.94 11.85
CA ALA A 304 1.66 -4.82 12.60
C ALA A 304 1.95 -3.47 11.90
N PRO A 305 1.11 -2.44 12.06
CA PRO A 305 1.29 -1.16 11.37
C PRO A 305 2.65 -0.50 11.62
N PHE A 306 3.19 -0.58 12.85
CA PHE A 306 4.53 -0.07 13.16
C PHE A 306 5.66 -0.82 12.42
N ILE A 307 5.53 -2.14 12.23
CA ILE A 307 6.48 -2.94 11.44
C ILE A 307 6.43 -2.54 9.97
N ARG A 308 5.23 -2.30 9.42
CA ARG A 308 5.05 -1.80 8.05
C ARG A 308 5.59 -0.38 7.87
N GLN A 309 5.49 0.47 8.89
CA GLN A 309 6.07 1.82 8.92
C GLN A 309 7.60 1.72 8.91
N ALA A 310 8.20 0.93 9.80
CA ALA A 310 9.63 0.67 9.80
C ALA A 310 10.12 0.05 8.46
N ALA A 311 9.31 -0.79 7.81
CA ALA A 311 9.63 -1.34 6.49
C ALA A 311 9.66 -0.31 5.36
N LYS A 312 8.99 0.84 5.54
CA LYS A 312 9.09 2.01 4.67
C LYS A 312 10.32 2.85 5.03
N ASP A 313 10.48 3.19 6.31
CA ASP A 313 11.52 4.12 6.78
C ASP A 313 12.94 3.54 6.67
N TYR A 314 13.11 2.24 6.94
CA TYR A 314 14.39 1.54 6.82
C TYR A 314 14.58 0.83 5.48
N TRP A 315 13.74 1.10 4.46
CA TRP A 315 13.78 0.40 3.18
C TRP A 315 15.15 0.45 2.47
N ALA A 316 15.94 1.52 2.65
CA ALA A 316 17.28 1.65 2.08
C ALA A 316 18.34 0.73 2.73
N PHE A 317 18.05 0.18 3.91
CA PHE A 317 18.97 -0.59 4.76
C PHE A 317 18.51 -2.03 4.98
N ALA A 318 17.20 -2.27 5.07
CA ALA A 318 16.62 -3.54 5.46
C ALA A 318 15.57 -4.05 4.46
N SER A 319 15.35 -5.36 4.46
CA SER A 319 14.25 -6.04 3.76
C SER A 319 13.55 -6.97 4.74
N PHE A 320 12.23 -7.00 4.73
CA PHE A 320 11.42 -7.64 5.77
C PHE A 320 10.62 -8.80 5.18
N ALA A 321 10.50 -9.89 5.95
CA ALA A 321 9.70 -11.07 5.62
C ALA A 321 9.08 -11.67 6.88
N PHE A 322 7.92 -12.29 6.75
CA PHE A 322 7.31 -13.11 7.79
C PHE A 322 7.46 -14.59 7.46
N ILE A 323 7.51 -15.42 8.50
CA ILE A 323 7.60 -16.88 8.45
C ILE A 323 6.58 -17.44 9.45
N LEU A 324 5.77 -18.38 8.98
CA LEU A 324 4.85 -19.12 9.85
C LEU A 324 5.63 -20.25 10.51
N TRP A 325 6.01 -20.06 11.78
CA TRP A 325 6.74 -21.07 12.54
C TRP A 325 5.81 -22.23 12.92
N ARG A 326 6.28 -23.45 12.70
CA ARG A 326 5.60 -24.70 13.06
C ARG A 326 6.58 -25.60 13.81
N GLU A 327 6.08 -26.29 14.83
CA GLU A 327 6.88 -27.20 15.65
C GLU A 327 7.53 -28.32 14.83
N GLU A 328 6.84 -28.83 13.80
CA GLU A 328 7.35 -29.78 12.80
C GLU A 328 8.63 -29.32 12.09
N GLU A 329 8.81 -28.01 11.92
CA GLU A 329 9.95 -27.39 11.24
C GLU A 329 10.97 -26.77 12.22
N SER A 330 10.72 -26.84 13.54
CA SER A 330 11.57 -26.24 14.59
C SER A 330 13.06 -26.58 14.42
N SER A 331 13.37 -27.86 14.20
CA SER A 331 14.74 -28.35 13.96
C SER A 331 15.43 -27.69 12.75
N TYR A 332 14.68 -27.39 11.69
CA TYR A 332 15.20 -26.67 10.53
C TYR A 332 15.45 -25.18 10.86
N TRP A 333 14.49 -24.51 11.50
CA TRP A 333 14.62 -23.09 11.85
C TRP A 333 15.71 -22.83 12.91
N LEU A 334 15.90 -23.77 13.84
CA LEU A 334 17.00 -23.79 14.80
C LEU A 334 18.36 -23.98 14.08
N GLY A 335 18.47 -24.98 13.21
CA GLY A 335 19.71 -25.25 12.47
C GLY A 335 20.09 -24.18 11.44
N ALA A 336 19.11 -23.53 10.81
CA ALA A 336 19.33 -22.52 9.78
C ALA A 336 19.56 -21.11 10.35
N PHE A 337 18.82 -20.72 11.40
CA PHE A 337 18.79 -19.35 11.89
C PHE A 337 18.94 -19.20 13.42
N GLY A 338 19.05 -20.30 14.18
CA GLY A 338 19.11 -20.23 15.64
C GLY A 338 17.77 -19.98 16.32
N VAL A 339 16.64 -20.21 15.64
CA VAL A 339 15.29 -19.94 16.18
C VAL A 339 14.73 -21.18 16.88
N GLU A 340 14.80 -21.19 18.21
CA GLU A 340 14.22 -22.24 19.06
C GLU A 340 12.68 -22.19 19.07
N SER A 341 12.11 -21.00 19.26
CA SER A 341 10.66 -20.78 19.39
C SER A 341 10.22 -19.46 18.78
N ALA A 342 8.92 -19.34 18.48
CA ALA A 342 8.27 -18.11 18.04
C ALA A 342 7.32 -17.57 19.15
N PRO A 343 7.10 -16.24 19.25
CA PRO A 343 7.58 -15.19 18.36
C PRO A 343 9.09 -14.94 18.45
N ALA A 344 9.70 -14.64 17.31
CA ALA A 344 11.11 -14.26 17.23
C ALA A 344 11.41 -13.33 16.05
N ILE A 345 12.46 -12.52 16.18
CA ILE A 345 12.98 -11.63 15.13
C ILE A 345 14.42 -12.02 14.84
N VAL A 346 14.75 -12.23 13.57
CA VAL A 346 16.12 -12.57 13.12
C VAL A 346 16.66 -11.50 12.18
N PHE A 347 17.86 -11.00 12.46
CA PHE A 347 18.62 -10.12 11.58
C PHE A 347 19.75 -10.89 10.89
N LEU A 348 19.68 -11.00 9.56
CA LEU A 348 20.73 -11.56 8.71
C LEU A 348 21.52 -10.42 8.06
N LYS A 349 22.78 -10.26 8.48
CA LYS A 349 23.68 -9.18 8.02
C LYS A 349 24.49 -9.58 6.78
N ASP A 350 25.61 -10.26 7.00
CA ASP A 350 26.59 -10.65 5.98
C ASP A 350 26.73 -12.18 5.87
N PRO A 351 27.20 -12.70 4.73
CA PRO A 351 27.60 -14.11 4.61
C PRO A 351 28.63 -14.50 5.69
N GLY A 352 28.43 -15.66 6.33
CA GLY A 352 29.31 -16.17 7.38
C GLY A 352 29.14 -15.53 8.77
N VAL A 353 28.37 -14.44 8.89
CA VAL A 353 28.04 -13.85 10.20
C VAL A 353 26.88 -14.62 10.82
N LYS A 354 26.99 -14.97 12.10
CA LYS A 354 25.91 -15.63 12.84
C LYS A 354 24.66 -14.73 12.88
N PRO A 355 23.45 -15.25 12.59
CA PRO A 355 22.21 -14.50 12.75
C PRO A 355 22.05 -13.92 14.15
N VAL A 356 21.57 -12.68 14.24
CA VAL A 356 21.17 -12.09 15.53
C VAL A 356 19.70 -12.40 15.75
N VAL A 357 19.40 -13.21 16.77
CA VAL A 357 18.05 -13.66 17.11
C VAL A 357 17.57 -12.98 18.38
N HIS A 358 16.33 -12.48 18.37
CA HIS A 358 15.62 -11.98 19.54
C HIS A 358 14.32 -12.76 19.70
N HIS A 359 14.18 -13.49 20.81
CA HIS A 359 12.95 -14.23 21.15
C HIS A 359 11.98 -13.35 21.95
N GLY A 360 10.68 -13.67 21.85
CA GLY A 360 9.61 -12.96 22.55
C GLY A 360 8.91 -11.92 21.68
N SER A 361 7.79 -11.41 22.20
CA SER A 361 7.08 -10.27 21.62
C SER A 361 7.89 -8.98 21.77
N VAL A 362 7.71 -8.05 20.85
CA VAL A 362 8.49 -6.80 20.81
C VAL A 362 7.55 -5.63 20.52
N ASN A 363 7.59 -4.61 21.38
CA ASN A 363 6.87 -3.35 21.15
C ASN A 363 7.62 -2.46 20.14
N ASN A 364 7.01 -1.35 19.72
CA ASN A 364 7.62 -0.46 18.72
C ASN A 364 8.99 0.10 19.17
N SER A 365 9.12 0.57 20.42
CA SER A 365 10.36 1.20 20.89
C SER A 365 11.53 0.23 21.00
N ILE A 366 11.33 -0.99 21.51
CA ILE A 366 12.35 -2.03 21.53
C ILE A 366 12.70 -2.45 20.10
N PHE A 367 11.70 -2.59 19.22
CA PHE A 367 11.95 -2.96 17.82
C PHE A 367 12.78 -1.90 17.07
N LEU A 368 12.48 -0.62 17.27
CA LEU A 368 13.25 0.49 16.70
C LEU A 368 14.71 0.48 17.20
N ASN A 369 14.94 0.21 18.49
CA ASN A 369 16.29 0.03 19.02
C ASN A 369 17.02 -1.19 18.42
N LEU A 370 16.32 -2.32 18.25
CA LEU A 370 16.89 -3.53 17.65
C LEU A 370 17.30 -3.31 16.19
N ILE A 371 16.45 -2.66 15.38
CA ILE A 371 16.79 -2.37 13.99
C ILE A 371 17.87 -1.30 13.88
N GLU A 372 17.86 -0.24 14.70
CA GLU A 372 18.90 0.80 14.65
C GLU A 372 20.31 0.20 14.90
N ASN A 373 20.41 -0.73 15.86
CA ASN A 373 21.65 -1.46 16.16
C ASN A 373 22.04 -2.51 15.09
N ASN A 374 21.12 -2.95 14.23
CA ASN A 374 21.33 -4.05 13.29
C ASN A 374 21.10 -3.71 11.81
N LYS A 375 20.75 -2.46 11.46
CA LYS A 375 20.43 -2.03 10.08
C LYS A 375 21.61 -2.04 9.11
N GLN A 376 22.84 -2.10 9.61
CA GLN A 376 24.04 -2.09 8.78
C GLN A 376 24.63 -3.50 8.65
N GLN A 377 25.13 -3.80 7.44
CA GLN A 377 26.08 -4.89 7.21
C GLN A 377 27.41 -4.55 7.89
N GLU A 378 28.09 -5.57 8.40
CA GLU A 378 29.44 -5.47 8.98
C GLU A 378 30.45 -5.08 7.91
N LEU A 379 30.30 -5.65 6.70
CA LEU A 379 31.02 -5.26 5.50
C LEU A 379 30.08 -4.46 4.60
N ARG A 380 30.10 -3.13 4.71
CA ARG A 380 29.18 -2.26 3.95
C ARG A 380 29.49 -2.29 2.44
N GLN A 381 28.44 -2.33 1.62
CA GLN A 381 28.59 -2.19 0.17
C GLN A 381 29.02 -0.76 -0.20
N LEU A 382 29.94 -0.64 -1.14
CA LEU A 382 30.34 0.61 -1.77
C LEU A 382 29.30 1.04 -2.82
N ARG A 383 28.59 2.13 -2.52
CA ARG A 383 27.56 2.78 -3.35
C ARG A 383 27.79 4.28 -3.34
N SER A 384 27.17 5.04 -4.23
CA SER A 384 27.20 6.52 -4.23
C SER A 384 26.79 7.15 -2.88
N VAL A 385 25.85 6.53 -2.17
CA VAL A 385 25.41 6.98 -0.84
C VAL A 385 26.35 6.59 0.31
N THR A 386 27.20 5.57 0.14
CA THR A 386 28.10 5.06 1.21
C THR A 386 29.58 5.35 0.98
N SER A 387 30.01 5.68 -0.24
CA SER A 387 31.42 5.90 -0.60
C SER A 387 32.11 6.92 0.29
N ARG A 388 31.51 8.10 0.43
CA ARG A 388 32.02 9.20 1.26
C ARG A 388 32.00 8.87 2.75
N GLU A 389 30.96 8.21 3.27
CA GLU A 389 30.93 7.76 4.67
C GLU A 389 32.00 6.70 5.00
N LEU A 390 32.36 5.88 4.00
CA LEU A 390 33.39 4.85 4.12
C LEU A 390 34.80 5.40 3.92
N GLY A 391 34.95 6.64 3.44
CA GLY A 391 36.25 7.17 3.00
C GLY A 391 36.79 6.44 1.76
N CYS A 392 35.93 5.77 1.00
CA CYS A 392 36.27 5.03 -0.22
C CYS A 392 35.88 5.84 -1.47
N ASP A 393 36.17 7.14 -1.43
CA ASP A 393 35.76 8.13 -2.42
C ASP A 393 36.89 9.16 -2.63
N PRO A 394 37.40 9.37 -3.85
CA PRO A 394 38.45 10.35 -4.13
C PRO A 394 37.97 11.81 -3.97
N HIS A 395 36.65 12.06 -3.96
CA HIS A 395 36.03 13.34 -3.62
C HIS A 395 35.59 13.41 -2.14
N GLY A 396 35.96 12.40 -1.35
CA GLY A 396 35.65 12.27 0.06
C GLY A 396 36.79 12.71 0.98
N TYR A 397 36.79 12.16 2.18
CA TYR A 397 37.80 12.37 3.22
C TYR A 397 37.91 11.08 4.05
N SER A 398 39.00 10.93 4.80
CA SER A 398 39.19 9.75 5.66
C SER A 398 38.19 9.71 6.81
N ARG A 399 37.76 8.49 7.21
CA ARG A 399 36.98 8.27 8.44
C ARG A 399 37.76 8.62 9.72
N ALA A 400 39.08 8.79 9.62
CA ALA A 400 39.95 9.32 10.66
C ALA A 400 39.79 10.84 10.88
N GLY A 401 39.13 11.56 9.96
CA GLY A 401 38.94 13.01 10.01
C GLY A 401 39.54 13.73 8.80
N TYR A 402 39.22 15.01 8.65
CA TYR A 402 39.66 15.82 7.50
C TYR A 402 41.18 15.98 7.43
N ASP A 403 41.87 16.08 8.57
CA ASP A 403 43.31 16.36 8.63
C ASP A 403 44.18 15.14 8.27
N THR A 404 43.57 14.00 7.98
CA THR A 404 44.27 12.78 7.57
C THR A 404 44.69 12.85 6.11
N MET A 405 46.00 12.89 5.89
CA MET A 405 46.61 13.02 4.55
C MET A 405 46.59 11.73 3.73
N ILE A 406 46.76 10.57 4.37
CA ILE A 406 46.83 9.26 3.71
C ILE A 406 45.85 8.29 4.36
N TRP A 407 45.01 7.63 3.56
CA TRP A 407 44.11 6.58 4.05
C TRP A 407 43.88 5.49 3.00
N TYR A 408 43.29 4.37 3.43
CA TYR A 408 43.23 3.12 2.69
C TYR A 408 41.80 2.57 2.68
N CYS A 409 41.31 2.17 1.51
CA CYS A 409 40.08 1.41 1.36
C CYS A 409 40.38 0.05 0.72
N ALA A 410 40.15 -1.03 1.46
CA ALA A 410 40.23 -2.40 0.99
C ALA A 410 38.86 -2.84 0.46
N ILE A 411 38.79 -3.18 -0.83
CA ILE A 411 37.56 -3.46 -1.56
C ILE A 411 37.60 -4.88 -2.10
N VAL A 412 36.63 -5.70 -1.68
CA VAL A 412 36.29 -6.97 -2.34
C VAL A 412 35.31 -6.69 -3.47
N VAL A 413 35.61 -7.10 -4.69
CA VAL A 413 34.74 -6.93 -5.86
C VAL A 413 34.41 -8.25 -6.52
N GLY A 414 33.18 -8.40 -6.98
CA GLY A 414 32.75 -9.53 -7.79
C GLY A 414 31.28 -9.46 -8.16
N ARG A 415 30.85 -10.37 -9.03
CA ARG A 415 29.43 -10.57 -9.34
C ARG A 415 28.75 -11.32 -8.19
N PRO A 416 27.44 -11.10 -7.91
CA PRO A 416 26.73 -11.83 -6.86
C PRO A 416 26.78 -13.35 -7.07
N SER A 417 27.58 -14.03 -6.24
CA SER A 417 27.88 -15.46 -6.35
C SER A 417 28.27 -16.07 -4.99
N LEU A 418 28.40 -17.41 -4.94
CA LEU A 418 28.85 -18.11 -3.73
C LEU A 418 30.31 -17.79 -3.42
N GLU A 419 31.14 -17.62 -4.45
CA GLU A 419 32.55 -17.27 -4.38
C GLU A 419 32.73 -15.86 -3.79
N LEU A 420 31.94 -14.87 -4.25
CA LEU A 420 31.94 -13.54 -3.65
C LEU A 420 31.54 -13.59 -2.17
N ASN A 421 30.53 -14.38 -1.83
CA ASN A 421 30.09 -14.53 -0.43
C ASN A 421 31.18 -15.15 0.46
N ARG A 422 31.95 -16.12 -0.03
CA ARG A 422 33.13 -16.67 0.68
C ARG A 422 34.21 -15.61 0.88
N MET A 423 34.56 -14.85 -0.16
CA MET A 423 35.55 -13.78 -0.04
C MET A 423 35.10 -12.68 0.93
N ARG A 424 33.80 -12.33 0.97
CA ARG A 424 33.22 -11.41 1.96
C ARG A 424 33.36 -11.95 3.38
N GLU A 425 33.10 -13.24 3.59
CA GLU A 425 33.29 -13.91 4.89
C GLU A 425 34.77 -13.88 5.32
N THR A 426 35.71 -14.21 4.43
CA THR A 426 37.15 -14.08 4.68
C THR A 426 37.52 -12.65 5.06
N MET A 427 37.00 -11.64 4.33
CA MET A 427 37.28 -10.23 4.61
C MET A 427 36.73 -9.76 5.97
N TYR A 428 35.55 -10.26 6.35
CA TYR A 428 34.98 -10.02 7.68
C TYR A 428 35.87 -10.63 8.78
N ARG A 429 36.38 -11.86 8.60
CA ARG A 429 37.33 -12.49 9.53
C ARG A 429 38.66 -11.71 9.61
N VAL A 430 39.16 -11.17 8.51
CA VAL A 430 40.32 -10.25 8.49
C VAL A 430 40.06 -9.00 9.33
N GLN A 431 38.89 -8.38 9.18
CA GLN A 431 38.47 -7.21 9.98
C GLN A 431 38.33 -7.56 11.47
N GLU A 432 37.77 -8.73 11.80
CA GLU A 432 37.67 -9.22 13.18
C GLU A 432 39.06 -9.48 13.79
N THR A 433 39.99 -10.05 13.02
CA THR A 433 41.38 -10.28 13.43
C THR A 433 42.09 -8.96 13.77
N PHE A 434 42.00 -7.92 12.92
CA PHE A 434 42.53 -6.60 13.26
C PHE A 434 41.84 -5.96 14.47
N SER A 435 40.53 -6.20 14.65
CA SER A 435 39.79 -5.72 15.82
C SER A 435 40.31 -6.36 17.11
N LYS A 436 40.55 -7.68 17.12
CA LYS A 436 41.15 -8.41 18.24
C LYS A 436 42.56 -7.88 18.58
N TYR A 437 43.44 -7.75 17.58
CA TYR A 437 44.79 -7.20 17.79
C TYR A 437 44.81 -5.72 18.22
N SER A 438 43.77 -4.94 17.94
CA SER A 438 43.68 -3.53 18.36
C SER A 438 43.39 -3.34 19.86
N GLN A 439 42.89 -4.40 20.52
CA GLN A 439 42.48 -4.42 21.93
C GLN A 439 43.55 -4.99 22.88
N VAL A 440 44.48 -5.80 22.37
CA VAL A 440 45.57 -6.38 23.17
C VAL A 440 46.79 -5.47 23.08
N ASP A 441 47.27 -4.95 24.22
CA ASP A 441 48.53 -4.21 24.26
C ASP A 441 49.67 -5.13 23.78
N ALA A 442 50.42 -4.66 22.79
CA ALA A 442 51.20 -5.53 21.90
C ALA A 442 52.31 -6.30 22.63
N SER A 443 52.10 -7.61 22.82
CA SER A 443 53.19 -8.55 23.07
C SER A 443 54.07 -8.70 21.82
N SER A 444 55.33 -9.08 22.04
CA SER A 444 56.45 -8.91 21.11
C SER A 444 56.38 -9.69 19.78
N GLU A 445 55.40 -10.58 19.58
CA GLU A 445 55.28 -11.41 18.38
C GLU A 445 54.60 -10.68 17.20
N ASN A 446 53.90 -9.56 17.44
CA ASN A 446 52.98 -8.94 16.46
C ASN A 446 53.54 -7.74 15.68
N GLN A 447 54.85 -7.48 15.70
CA GLN A 447 55.46 -6.31 15.06
C GLN A 447 55.16 -6.19 13.55
N SER A 448 55.03 -7.32 12.84
CA SER A 448 54.77 -7.36 11.39
C SER A 448 53.36 -6.92 10.99
N LEU A 449 52.38 -6.92 11.91
CA LEU A 449 51.01 -6.49 11.65
C LEU A 449 50.71 -5.07 12.17
N ALA A 450 51.62 -4.47 12.95
CA ALA A 450 51.42 -3.19 13.60
C ALA A 450 50.98 -2.03 12.67
N PRO A 451 51.50 -1.88 11.43
CA PRO A 451 51.05 -0.81 10.52
C PRO A 451 49.57 -0.91 10.15
N ALA A 452 49.07 -2.12 9.87
CA ALA A 452 47.66 -2.32 9.55
C ALA A 452 46.75 -2.17 10.79
N VAL A 453 47.21 -2.65 11.95
CA VAL A 453 46.45 -2.52 13.22
C VAL A 453 46.32 -1.05 13.64
N ASP A 454 47.38 -0.24 13.55
CA ASP A 454 47.31 1.20 13.82
C ASP A 454 46.41 1.92 12.81
N ALA A 455 46.58 1.66 11.50
CA ALA A 455 45.73 2.24 10.47
C ALA A 455 44.24 1.88 10.67
N PHE A 456 43.92 0.65 11.09
CA PHE A 456 42.56 0.23 11.43
C PHE A 456 42.05 0.94 12.69
N LYS A 457 42.83 0.94 13.78
CA LYS A 457 42.49 1.59 15.07
C LYS A 457 42.24 3.09 14.91
N ARG A 458 43.02 3.78 14.06
CA ARG A 458 42.85 5.20 13.71
C ARG A 458 41.76 5.47 12.67
N ARG A 459 41.04 4.46 12.18
CA ARG A 459 40.04 4.57 11.09
C ARG A 459 40.62 5.08 9.76
N ARG A 460 41.93 4.92 9.55
CA ARG A 460 42.62 5.16 8.26
C ARG A 460 42.42 4.00 7.28
N LEU A 461 42.22 2.78 7.76
CA LEU A 461 41.85 1.61 6.96
C LEU A 461 40.34 1.33 7.07
N THR A 462 39.65 1.18 5.93
CA THR A 462 38.25 0.74 5.86
C THR A 462 38.08 -0.43 4.92
N PHE A 463 37.15 -1.33 5.25
CA PHE A 463 36.77 -2.48 4.45
C PHE A 463 35.40 -2.25 3.81
N ALA A 464 35.26 -2.61 2.54
CA ALA A 464 34.02 -2.53 1.78
C ALA A 464 33.91 -3.66 0.75
N TRP A 465 32.73 -3.84 0.17
CA TRP A 465 32.55 -4.70 -1.01
C TRP A 465 31.81 -3.98 -2.15
N LEU A 466 32.09 -4.36 -3.39
CA LEU A 466 31.51 -3.77 -4.60
C LEU A 466 30.78 -4.85 -5.40
N ASP A 467 29.53 -4.58 -5.77
CA ASP A 467 28.78 -5.40 -6.72
C ASP A 467 29.29 -5.11 -8.14
N GLY A 468 30.11 -6.02 -8.67
CA GLY A 468 30.71 -5.89 -9.99
C GLY A 468 29.70 -5.97 -11.13
N GLU A 469 28.51 -6.55 -10.93
CA GLU A 469 27.46 -6.62 -11.94
C GLU A 469 26.77 -5.27 -12.12
N LYS A 470 26.37 -4.63 -11.01
CA LYS A 470 25.79 -3.28 -11.02
C LYS A 470 26.81 -2.19 -11.30
N GLN A 471 27.98 -2.24 -10.67
CA GLN A 471 29.01 -1.19 -10.71
C GLN A 471 30.07 -1.47 -11.78
N LYS A 472 29.62 -1.83 -12.98
CA LYS A 472 30.47 -2.30 -14.08
C LYS A 472 31.65 -1.37 -14.35
N ASP A 473 31.40 -0.08 -14.58
CA ASP A 473 32.44 0.83 -15.08
C ASP A 473 33.47 1.17 -13.98
N TYR A 474 33.04 1.32 -12.73
CA TYR A 474 33.92 1.41 -11.57
C TYR A 474 34.78 0.14 -11.40
N CYS A 475 34.16 -1.05 -11.49
CA CYS A 475 34.85 -2.34 -11.43
C CYS A 475 35.92 -2.49 -12.52
N GLN A 476 35.60 -2.07 -13.76
CA GLN A 476 36.52 -2.12 -14.90
C GLN A 476 37.70 -1.13 -14.76
N PHE A 477 37.48 0.04 -14.17
CA PHE A 477 38.52 1.06 -13.94
C PHE A 477 39.63 0.57 -13.01
N TYR A 478 39.29 -0.05 -11.87
CA TYR A 478 40.30 -0.49 -10.89
C TYR A 478 40.97 -1.82 -11.23
N LEU A 479 40.30 -2.75 -11.93
CA LEU A 479 40.87 -4.06 -12.28
C LEU A 479 41.62 -4.08 -13.63
N GLY A 480 41.32 -3.14 -14.53
CA GLY A 480 41.83 -3.13 -15.90
C GLY A 480 41.34 -4.31 -16.74
N GLN A 481 41.65 -4.30 -18.04
CA GLN A 481 41.10 -5.25 -19.03
C GLN A 481 41.35 -6.74 -18.71
N ALA A 482 42.42 -7.07 -17.98
CA ALA A 482 42.75 -8.46 -17.64
C ALA A 482 41.87 -9.06 -16.50
N GLY A 483 41.13 -8.23 -15.76
CA GLY A 483 40.31 -8.65 -14.62
C GLY A 483 38.80 -8.67 -14.90
N THR A 484 38.35 -8.18 -16.06
CA THR A 484 36.93 -7.83 -16.28
C THR A 484 36.01 -9.03 -16.44
N ASP A 485 36.40 -10.01 -17.27
CA ASP A 485 35.44 -10.95 -17.88
C ASP A 485 34.81 -11.93 -16.89
N HIS A 486 35.47 -12.15 -15.75
CA HIS A 486 34.99 -13.01 -14.67
C HIS A 486 34.52 -12.25 -13.42
N THR A 487 34.71 -10.92 -13.36
CA THR A 487 34.52 -10.13 -12.12
C THR A 487 33.52 -8.97 -12.27
N CYS A 488 33.40 -8.37 -13.48
CA CYS A 488 32.64 -7.15 -13.72
C CYS A 488 31.56 -7.32 -14.80
N GLY A 489 30.43 -6.62 -14.67
CA GLY A 489 29.33 -6.60 -15.61
C GLY A 489 28.43 -7.84 -15.57
N GLN A 490 27.56 -7.97 -16.57
CA GLN A 490 26.62 -9.10 -16.68
C GLN A 490 27.33 -10.43 -16.95
N ARG A 491 26.79 -11.53 -16.43
CA ARG A 491 27.34 -12.89 -16.55
C ARG A 491 27.43 -13.35 -18.01
N ARG A 492 28.66 -13.42 -18.54
CA ARG A 492 29.00 -13.96 -19.88
C ARG A 492 29.65 -15.35 -19.84
N SER A 493 30.29 -15.70 -18.73
CA SER A 493 30.88 -17.01 -18.46
C SER A 493 30.17 -17.69 -17.29
N ALA A 494 30.24 -19.02 -17.20
CA ALA A 494 29.70 -19.80 -16.08
C ALA A 494 30.51 -19.67 -14.78
N THR A 495 31.72 -19.12 -14.83
CA THR A 495 32.61 -18.96 -13.68
C THR A 495 32.70 -17.50 -13.22
N ASP A 496 32.52 -17.30 -11.91
CA ASP A 496 32.57 -16.01 -11.25
C ASP A 496 33.79 -16.00 -10.32
N ILE A 497 34.66 -14.98 -10.44
CA ILE A 497 35.93 -14.91 -9.70
C ILE A 497 35.96 -13.58 -8.96
N PRO A 498 35.86 -13.55 -7.62
CA PRO A 498 36.03 -12.33 -6.85
C PRO A 498 37.48 -11.86 -6.87
N ARG A 499 37.71 -10.57 -6.66
CA ARG A 499 39.04 -9.95 -6.53
C ARG A 499 39.07 -9.06 -5.29
N LEU A 500 40.23 -8.96 -4.65
CA LEU A 500 40.50 -8.03 -3.56
C LEU A 500 41.55 -7.01 -4.04
N PHE A 501 41.33 -5.74 -3.76
CA PHE A 501 42.32 -4.69 -3.98
C PHE A 501 42.25 -3.62 -2.88
N VAL A 502 43.32 -2.86 -2.70
CA VAL A 502 43.39 -1.70 -1.82
C VAL A 502 43.60 -0.45 -2.64
N ILE A 503 42.78 0.58 -2.41
CA ILE A 503 43.04 1.94 -2.85
C ILE A 503 43.72 2.70 -1.69
N ARG A 504 44.91 3.25 -1.93
CA ARG A 504 45.53 4.28 -1.10
C ARG A 504 45.16 5.64 -1.69
N TYR A 505 44.57 6.49 -0.85
CA TYR A 505 44.29 7.89 -1.16
C TYR A 505 45.34 8.79 -0.52
N LEU A 506 45.77 9.83 -1.25
CA LEU A 506 46.66 10.89 -0.79
C LEU A 506 45.98 12.25 -1.03
N ARG A 507 45.72 13.01 0.03
CA ARG A 507 45.08 14.33 -0.06
C ARG A 507 45.99 15.34 -0.77
N ASN A 508 45.48 16.02 -1.79
CA ASN A 508 46.24 17.07 -2.46
C ASN A 508 46.04 18.43 -1.76
N ASN A 509 47.07 18.92 -1.06
CA ASN A 509 46.99 20.20 -0.32
C ASN A 509 46.74 21.40 -1.23
N SER A 510 47.33 21.45 -2.43
CA SER A 510 47.25 22.62 -3.32
C SER A 510 45.85 22.87 -3.90
N ALA A 511 44.96 21.87 -3.86
CA ALA A 511 43.56 22.02 -4.28
C ALA A 511 42.66 22.63 -3.18
N VAL A 512 43.09 22.62 -1.91
CA VAL A 512 42.28 23.08 -0.76
C VAL A 512 42.50 24.57 -0.48
N ASP A 513 43.74 25.05 -0.55
CA ASP A 513 44.08 26.47 -0.29
C ASP A 513 43.32 27.42 -1.23
N LEU A 514 43.12 27.00 -2.49
CA LEU A 514 42.30 27.72 -3.47
C LEU A 514 40.86 27.97 -2.98
N ARG A 515 40.23 27.07 -2.20
CA ARG A 515 38.87 27.27 -1.67
C ARG A 515 38.82 28.23 -0.48
N THR A 516 39.88 28.27 0.34
CA THR A 516 39.98 29.22 1.46
C THR A 516 40.12 30.64 0.93
N GLU A 517 40.87 30.83 -0.16
CA GLU A 517 40.98 32.12 -0.85
C GLU A 517 39.74 32.45 -1.71
N GLN A 518 39.21 31.52 -2.52
CA GLN A 518 38.08 31.82 -3.44
C GLN A 518 36.75 32.08 -2.75
N LYS A 519 36.54 31.69 -1.48
CA LYS A 519 35.38 32.18 -0.70
C LYS A 519 35.32 33.72 -0.64
N SER A 520 36.44 34.41 -0.85
CA SER A 520 36.50 35.88 -0.93
C SER A 520 36.26 36.48 -2.33
N LYS A 521 36.26 35.69 -3.42
CA LYS A 521 36.20 36.20 -4.79
C LYS A 521 35.32 35.33 -5.72
N TRP A 522 34.04 35.71 -5.82
CA TRP A 522 33.12 35.20 -6.83
C TRP A 522 33.47 35.70 -8.24
N LYS A 523 34.12 34.85 -9.07
CA LYS A 523 34.08 34.95 -10.55
C LYS A 523 34.25 33.58 -11.22
N SER A 524 33.50 33.37 -12.31
CA SER A 524 33.52 32.23 -13.24
C SER A 524 32.91 30.90 -12.76
N SER A 525 31.69 30.59 -13.23
CA SER A 525 31.08 29.26 -13.10
C SER A 525 31.86 28.18 -13.86
N LEU A 526 32.42 28.52 -15.03
CA LEU A 526 33.19 27.58 -15.86
C LEU A 526 34.46 27.06 -15.17
N VAL A 527 35.05 27.83 -14.25
CA VAL A 527 36.19 27.37 -13.44
C VAL A 527 35.71 26.54 -12.24
N GLN A 528 34.51 26.83 -11.72
CA GLN A 528 33.90 26.02 -10.67
C GLN A 528 33.61 24.61 -11.17
N ASP A 529 33.05 24.48 -12.38
CA ASP A 529 32.74 23.20 -13.03
C ASP A 529 34.02 22.38 -13.28
N LEU A 530 35.08 23.01 -13.80
CA LEU A 530 36.39 22.37 -14.02
C LEU A 530 37.11 21.93 -12.73
N ILE A 531 36.89 22.64 -11.61
CA ILE A 531 37.43 22.25 -10.29
C ILE A 531 36.58 21.15 -9.63
N THR A 532 35.30 21.00 -10.00
CA THR A 532 34.48 19.86 -9.59
C THR A 532 34.72 18.58 -10.43
N ASP A 533 35.34 18.69 -11.60
CA ASP A 533 35.56 17.58 -12.54
C ASP A 533 36.85 16.75 -12.28
N SER A 534 37.65 17.09 -11.27
CA SER A 534 38.91 16.40 -10.93
C SER A 534 38.93 15.79 -9.52
N ASP A 535 39.32 14.51 -9.42
CA ASP A 535 39.53 13.78 -8.17
C ASP A 535 40.41 14.58 -7.17
N LEU A 536 39.90 14.80 -5.94
CA LEU A 536 40.54 15.66 -4.92
C LEU A 536 41.69 14.97 -4.17
N ALA A 537 41.74 13.65 -4.22
CA ALA A 537 42.81 12.83 -3.66
C ALA A 537 43.48 12.02 -4.78
N GLY A 538 44.81 12.04 -4.81
CA GLY A 538 45.59 11.17 -5.68
C GLY A 538 45.45 9.71 -5.25
N GLN A 539 45.34 8.80 -6.21
CA GLN A 539 45.04 7.40 -5.95
C GLN A 539 46.18 6.47 -6.36
N PHE A 540 46.38 5.40 -5.58
CA PHE A 540 47.25 4.27 -5.90
C PHE A 540 46.51 2.96 -5.57
N VAL A 541 46.67 1.94 -6.42
CA VAL A 541 45.85 0.71 -6.36
C VAL A 541 46.75 -0.52 -6.31
N ALA A 542 46.57 -1.36 -5.29
CA ALA A 542 47.27 -2.62 -5.13
C ALA A 542 46.29 -3.80 -5.17
N GLY A 543 46.37 -4.64 -6.20
CA GLY A 543 45.55 -5.85 -6.34
C GLY A 543 46.18 -7.07 -5.65
N TYR A 544 45.36 -7.82 -4.91
CA TYR A 544 45.75 -9.08 -4.29
C TYR A 544 45.73 -10.24 -5.30
N LYS A 545 46.70 -11.16 -5.16
CA LYS A 545 46.88 -12.34 -6.03
C LYS A 545 47.18 -13.64 -5.27
N GLY A 546 47.11 -13.62 -3.94
CA GLY A 546 47.30 -14.80 -3.10
C GLY A 546 46.03 -15.66 -3.02
N GLU A 547 46.02 -16.61 -2.08
CA GLU A 547 44.87 -17.44 -1.76
C GLU A 547 43.92 -16.71 -0.79
N ASP A 548 42.68 -17.17 -0.68
CA ASP A 548 41.61 -16.57 0.13
C ASP A 548 41.79 -16.85 1.65
N ASP A 549 43.03 -16.82 2.13
CA ASP A 549 43.42 -17.06 3.53
C ASP A 549 43.52 -15.77 4.36
N VAL A 550 43.06 -15.85 5.61
CA VAL A 550 43.00 -14.72 6.54
C VAL A 550 44.39 -14.24 6.98
N LEU A 551 45.34 -15.15 7.19
CA LEU A 551 46.71 -14.78 7.60
C LEU A 551 47.48 -14.19 6.41
N GLN A 552 47.34 -14.77 5.22
CA GLN A 552 47.98 -14.24 4.01
C GLN A 552 47.47 -12.82 3.68
N ILE A 553 46.16 -12.58 3.77
CA ILE A 553 45.56 -11.26 3.51
C ILE A 553 45.95 -10.24 4.59
N THR A 554 45.96 -10.61 5.88
CA THR A 554 46.35 -9.68 6.97
C THR A 554 47.81 -9.24 6.84
N HIS A 555 48.74 -10.16 6.56
CA HIS A 555 50.14 -9.83 6.30
C HIS A 555 50.32 -9.00 5.02
N TRP A 556 49.60 -9.33 3.94
CA TRP A 556 49.63 -8.52 2.72
C TRP A 556 49.18 -7.08 2.97
N LEU A 557 48.08 -6.88 3.70
CA LEU A 557 47.59 -5.55 4.08
C LEU A 557 48.59 -4.77 4.93
N ALA A 558 49.24 -5.42 5.90
CA ALA A 558 50.28 -4.79 6.71
C ALA A 558 51.48 -4.34 5.89
N ASN A 559 51.93 -5.15 4.93
CA ASN A 559 53.01 -4.80 4.01
C ASN A 559 52.62 -3.63 3.09
N ILE A 560 51.42 -3.66 2.49
CA ILE A 560 50.92 -2.58 1.61
C ILE A 560 50.78 -1.24 2.36
N ILE A 561 50.31 -1.28 3.62
CA ILE A 561 50.19 -0.07 4.45
C ILE A 561 51.57 0.44 4.89
N SER A 562 52.48 -0.47 5.28
CA SER A 562 53.86 -0.13 5.62
C SER A 562 54.59 0.55 4.45
N ASP A 563 54.52 -0.02 3.24
CA ASP A 563 55.10 0.58 2.03
C ASP A 563 54.39 1.88 1.63
N GLY A 564 53.06 1.97 1.81
CA GLY A 564 52.27 3.16 1.51
C GLY A 564 52.47 4.33 2.48
N ASP A 565 52.85 4.07 3.73
CA ASP A 565 53.15 5.12 4.72
C ASP A 565 54.65 5.50 4.72
N SER A 566 55.54 4.64 4.21
CA SER A 566 57.00 4.89 4.19
C SER A 566 57.56 5.36 2.84
N ARG A 567 56.87 5.16 1.72
CA ARG A 567 57.36 5.50 0.38
C ARG A 567 56.46 6.52 -0.33
N ASP A 568 57.08 7.41 -1.09
CA ASP A 568 56.40 8.27 -2.07
C ASP A 568 56.00 7.43 -3.30
N LEU A 569 54.85 6.78 -3.21
CA LEU A 569 54.26 6.01 -4.31
C LEU A 569 53.64 6.95 -5.36
N PRO A 570 53.75 6.61 -6.66
CA PRO A 570 53.12 7.38 -7.72
C PRO A 570 51.59 7.34 -7.57
N PHE A 571 50.94 8.49 -7.75
CA PHE A 571 49.49 8.62 -7.70
C PHE A 571 48.94 9.07 -9.05
N PHE A 572 47.72 8.64 -9.37
CA PHE A 572 46.97 9.16 -10.51
C PHE A 572 45.77 9.99 -10.03
N THR A 573 45.38 10.98 -10.84
CA THR A 573 44.19 11.84 -10.65
C THR A 573 43.23 11.70 -11.84
N LEU A 574 43.22 10.51 -12.46
CA LEU A 574 42.26 10.16 -13.52
C LEU A 574 40.86 10.11 -12.92
N ARG A 575 39.89 10.77 -13.58
CA ARG A 575 38.49 10.83 -13.13
C ARG A 575 37.96 9.42 -12.85
N THR A 576 37.60 9.17 -11.60
CA THR A 576 36.97 7.92 -11.19
C THR A 576 35.52 7.86 -11.71
N PRO A 577 35.04 6.72 -12.25
CA PRO A 577 33.64 6.57 -12.63
C PRO A 577 32.69 6.77 -11.45
N GLU A 578 31.54 7.39 -11.68
CA GLU A 578 30.52 7.56 -10.64
C GLU A 578 29.87 6.22 -10.27
N LEU A 579 29.63 6.02 -8.97
CA LEU A 579 28.94 4.84 -8.46
C LEU A 579 27.44 4.93 -8.74
N VAL A 580 26.87 3.89 -9.36
CA VAL A 580 25.45 3.82 -9.72
C VAL A 580 24.59 3.71 -8.45
N PRO A 581 23.48 4.46 -8.30
CA PRO A 581 22.52 4.25 -7.23
C PRO A 581 21.76 2.93 -7.43
N ASP A 582 21.72 2.12 -6.37
CA ASP A 582 21.50 0.67 -6.48
C ASP A 582 20.03 0.26 -6.61
N ASP A 583 19.11 1.02 -6.01
CA ASP A 583 17.67 0.76 -5.98
C ASP A 583 16.89 2.09 -6.14
N THR A 584 15.85 2.12 -6.98
CA THR A 584 14.81 3.17 -6.95
C THR A 584 13.78 2.86 -5.87
N GLU A 585 13.22 3.88 -5.21
CA GLU A 585 12.12 3.66 -4.26
C GLU A 585 11.01 2.81 -4.89
N PRO A 586 10.48 1.80 -4.17
CA PRO A 586 9.48 0.89 -4.70
C PRO A 586 8.19 1.65 -4.98
N ILE A 587 7.47 1.16 -6.00
CA ILE A 587 6.27 1.78 -6.60
C ILE A 587 5.05 1.73 -5.64
N TRP A 588 5.24 1.54 -4.33
CA TRP A 588 4.21 1.65 -3.29
C TRP A 588 3.61 3.07 -3.23
N SER A 589 4.44 4.10 -3.44
CA SER A 589 4.02 5.51 -3.50
C SER A 589 3.07 5.81 -4.67
N VAL A 590 3.21 5.11 -5.80
CA VAL A 590 2.35 5.27 -6.99
C VAL A 590 1.18 4.29 -6.98
N ALA A 591 1.33 3.09 -6.40
CA ALA A 591 0.26 2.11 -6.28
C ALA A 591 -0.94 2.63 -5.47
N ALA A 592 -0.73 3.56 -4.54
CA ALA A 592 -1.79 4.27 -3.81
C ALA A 592 -2.75 5.07 -4.73
N GLN A 593 -2.39 5.35 -5.99
CA GLN A 593 -3.26 5.99 -6.99
C GLN A 593 -3.95 4.98 -7.92
N ASN A 594 -3.46 3.74 -8.01
CA ASN A 594 -4.02 2.69 -8.87
C ASN A 594 -4.92 1.76 -8.05
N ILE A 595 -6.22 2.06 -8.07
CA ILE A 595 -7.28 1.27 -7.43
C ILE A 595 -7.11 -0.23 -7.78
N PRO A 596 -6.91 -1.12 -6.79
CA PRO A 596 -6.83 -2.56 -7.04
C PRO A 596 -8.09 -3.09 -7.72
N LEU A 597 -7.93 -3.95 -8.74
CA LEU A 597 -9.05 -4.41 -9.56
C LEU A 597 -10.13 -5.17 -8.77
N GLU A 598 -9.80 -5.72 -7.59
CA GLU A 598 -10.77 -6.34 -6.68
C GLU A 598 -11.76 -5.32 -6.08
N ASN A 599 -11.32 -4.09 -5.81
CA ASN A 599 -12.20 -3.01 -5.38
C ASN A 599 -13.20 -2.64 -6.48
N LEU A 600 -12.96 -2.97 -7.75
CA LEU A 600 -13.98 -2.80 -8.80
C LEU A 600 -15.12 -3.81 -8.61
N LYS A 601 -14.84 -5.08 -8.27
CA LYS A 601 -15.89 -6.07 -7.96
C LYS A 601 -16.65 -5.69 -6.69
N GLN A 602 -15.96 -5.25 -5.63
CA GLN A 602 -16.63 -4.78 -4.41
C GLN A 602 -17.38 -3.45 -4.61
N SER A 603 -16.93 -2.57 -5.52
CA SER A 603 -17.67 -1.36 -5.92
C SER A 603 -18.88 -1.67 -6.80
N ILE A 604 -18.84 -2.74 -7.61
CA ILE A 604 -19.99 -3.23 -8.38
C ILE A 604 -21.01 -3.95 -7.48
N LEU A 605 -20.58 -4.73 -6.48
CA LEU A 605 -21.48 -5.25 -5.44
C LEU A 605 -21.99 -4.13 -4.51
N GLY A 606 -21.15 -3.15 -4.17
CA GLY A 606 -21.53 -1.95 -3.43
C GLY A 606 -22.47 -1.03 -4.22
N SER A 607 -22.45 -1.10 -5.56
CA SER A 607 -23.45 -0.47 -6.43
C SER A 607 -24.77 -1.22 -6.43
N LEU A 608 -24.79 -2.52 -6.13
CA LEU A 608 -26.01 -3.31 -5.97
C LEU A 608 -26.67 -3.06 -4.61
N SER A 609 -25.89 -2.93 -3.52
CA SER A 609 -26.44 -2.44 -2.24
C SER A 609 -26.80 -0.95 -2.31
N GLY A 610 -26.08 -0.15 -3.10
CA GLY A 610 -26.41 1.26 -3.36
C GLY A 610 -27.77 1.51 -4.01
N LEU A 611 -28.43 0.49 -4.57
CA LEU A 611 -29.81 0.63 -5.08
C LEU A 611 -30.85 0.87 -3.96
N SER A 612 -30.57 0.48 -2.71
CA SER A 612 -31.44 0.83 -1.58
C SER A 612 -31.41 2.33 -1.27
N LEU A 613 -30.25 2.98 -1.41
CA LEU A 613 -30.09 4.42 -1.23
C LEU A 613 -30.84 5.24 -2.29
N TYR A 614 -31.02 4.68 -3.49
CA TYR A 614 -31.87 5.24 -4.53
C TYR A 614 -33.35 4.90 -4.37
N ARG A 615 -33.77 4.11 -3.36
CA ARG A 615 -35.19 3.77 -3.13
C ARG A 615 -36.01 4.95 -2.58
N GLU A 616 -35.34 5.94 -1.97
CA GLU A 616 -35.95 7.09 -1.32
C GLU A 616 -35.76 8.42 -2.10
N ASP A 617 -35.12 8.42 -3.27
CA ASP A 617 -34.89 9.64 -4.06
C ASP A 617 -35.99 9.86 -5.12
N PRO A 618 -36.94 10.79 -4.91
CA PRO A 618 -38.05 11.02 -5.83
C PRO A 618 -37.62 11.49 -7.21
N ARG A 619 -36.35 11.87 -7.42
CA ARG A 619 -35.81 12.31 -8.71
C ARG A 619 -35.41 11.14 -9.63
N VAL A 620 -35.24 9.92 -9.11
CA VAL A 620 -34.79 8.75 -9.89
C VAL A 620 -35.78 8.39 -11.00
N GLY A 621 -37.08 8.32 -10.69
CA GLY A 621 -38.14 8.11 -11.69
C GLY A 621 -38.10 9.15 -12.83
N PRO A 622 -38.14 10.46 -12.52
CA PRO A 622 -37.93 11.53 -13.50
C PRO A 622 -36.64 11.43 -14.33
N PHE A 623 -35.50 11.05 -13.75
CA PHE A 623 -34.25 10.86 -14.51
C PHE A 623 -34.31 9.65 -15.45
N LEU A 624 -34.92 8.54 -15.03
CA LEU A 624 -35.15 7.38 -15.90
C LEU A 624 -36.08 7.73 -17.07
N LEU A 625 -37.13 8.51 -16.79
CA LEU A 625 -38.06 9.01 -17.82
C LEU A 625 -37.37 9.96 -18.81
N LEU A 626 -36.52 10.87 -18.32
CA LEU A 626 -35.70 11.74 -19.18
C LEU A 626 -34.72 10.92 -20.04
N GLY A 627 -34.10 9.88 -19.49
CA GLY A 627 -33.25 8.94 -20.25
C GLY A 627 -34.02 8.17 -21.33
N ALA A 628 -35.26 7.76 -21.04
CA ALA A 628 -36.15 7.15 -22.03
C ALA A 628 -36.49 8.14 -23.17
N LEU A 629 -36.80 9.40 -22.85
CA LEU A 629 -37.09 10.44 -23.84
C LEU A 629 -35.88 10.78 -24.72
N ILE A 630 -34.68 10.91 -24.13
CA ILE A 630 -33.44 11.17 -24.89
C ILE A 630 -33.10 9.98 -25.80
N SER A 631 -33.21 8.74 -25.30
CA SER A 631 -32.96 7.55 -26.13
C SER A 631 -33.98 7.41 -27.27
N LEU A 632 -35.27 7.66 -27.04
CA LEU A 632 -36.28 7.76 -28.10
C LEU A 632 -35.93 8.85 -29.13
N GLY A 633 -35.55 10.04 -28.68
CA GLY A 633 -35.16 11.15 -29.53
C GLY A 633 -33.95 10.83 -30.42
N THR A 634 -32.91 10.18 -29.88
CA THR A 634 -31.73 9.78 -30.69
C THR A 634 -32.04 8.68 -31.70
N ILE A 635 -32.94 7.74 -31.39
CA ILE A 635 -33.40 6.72 -32.34
C ILE A 635 -34.23 7.37 -33.46
N TRP A 636 -35.10 8.31 -33.12
CA TRP A 636 -35.88 9.09 -34.09
C TRP A 636 -34.97 9.91 -35.01
N LEU A 637 -33.97 10.61 -34.45
CA LEU A 637 -33.02 11.42 -35.21
C LEU A 637 -32.15 10.59 -36.17
N ARG A 638 -31.66 9.42 -35.71
CA ARG A 638 -30.91 8.49 -36.57
C ARG A 638 -31.78 7.91 -37.70
N ARG A 639 -33.07 7.71 -37.47
CA ARG A 639 -34.01 7.24 -38.50
C ARG A 639 -34.38 8.34 -39.49
N SER A 640 -34.62 9.58 -39.04
CA SER A 640 -34.94 10.68 -39.96
C SER A 640 -33.78 10.98 -40.92
N GLN A 641 -32.54 10.86 -40.45
CA GLN A 641 -31.33 10.99 -41.30
C GLN A 641 -31.18 9.89 -42.37
N GLN A 642 -31.88 8.75 -42.25
CA GLN A 642 -31.83 7.66 -43.23
C GLN A 642 -32.87 7.78 -44.37
N VAL A 643 -33.73 8.82 -44.37
CA VAL A 643 -34.92 8.90 -45.24
C VAL A 643 -34.79 9.94 -46.37
N HIS A 644 -33.61 10.56 -46.57
CA HIS A 644 -33.38 11.41 -47.76
C HIS A 644 -32.89 10.58 -48.97
N PRO A 645 -33.67 10.47 -50.07
CA PRO A 645 -33.23 9.77 -51.27
C PRO A 645 -32.37 10.67 -52.16
N SER A 646 -31.15 10.25 -52.44
CA SER A 646 -30.25 10.92 -53.40
C SER A 646 -30.68 10.64 -54.85
N VAL A 647 -31.05 11.69 -55.58
CA VAL A 647 -31.32 11.64 -57.03
C VAL A 647 -30.03 11.95 -57.82
N PRO A 648 -29.69 11.21 -58.88
CA PRO A 648 -28.52 11.50 -59.72
C PRO A 648 -28.86 12.39 -60.93
N ASN A 649 -27.96 13.31 -61.32
CA ASN A 649 -27.60 13.57 -62.72
C ASN A 649 -26.45 14.61 -62.87
N GLN A 650 -25.87 14.68 -64.08
CA GLN A 650 -24.59 15.32 -64.42
C GLN A 650 -24.70 16.73 -65.03
N SER A 651 -23.55 17.43 -65.01
CA SER A 651 -23.05 18.42 -66.01
C SER A 651 -23.61 19.85 -66.06
N SER A 652 -22.75 20.86 -65.81
CA SER A 652 -22.09 21.65 -66.89
C SER A 652 -21.15 22.77 -66.39
N SER A 653 -20.12 23.05 -67.20
CA SER A 653 -19.10 24.15 -67.21
C SER A 653 -19.31 25.43 -66.35
N ASN A 654 -18.29 26.03 -65.72
CA ASN A 654 -17.23 26.83 -66.39
C ASN A 654 -16.02 27.21 -65.48
N GLN A 655 -14.91 27.62 -66.13
CA GLN A 655 -13.60 28.10 -65.60
C GLN A 655 -13.60 29.64 -65.30
N PRO A 656 -12.49 30.36 -64.93
CA PRO A 656 -11.05 30.01 -64.97
C PRO A 656 -10.17 30.34 -63.74
N SER A 657 -8.88 29.94 -63.86
CA SER A 657 -7.68 30.38 -63.09
C SER A 657 -7.59 29.98 -61.61
N GLU A 658 -6.45 29.97 -60.89
CA GLU A 658 -4.98 29.86 -61.15
C GLU A 658 -4.32 29.62 -59.76
N SER A 659 -3.13 29.05 -59.54
CA SER A 659 -2.14 28.25 -60.31
C SER A 659 -1.51 27.23 -59.30
N ASN A 660 -0.50 26.37 -59.53
CA ASN A 660 0.50 26.18 -60.61
C ASN A 660 0.99 24.69 -60.62
N GLN A 661 2.12 24.39 -61.26
CA GLN A 661 2.83 23.07 -61.28
C GLN A 661 4.36 23.28 -61.09
N PRO A 662 5.28 22.26 -61.11
CA PRO A 662 5.22 20.85 -61.56
C PRO A 662 5.75 19.84 -60.48
N SER A 663 6.03 18.52 -60.68
CA SER A 663 6.17 17.67 -61.88
C SER A 663 5.84 16.20 -61.57
N GLN A 664 5.45 15.43 -62.58
CA GLN A 664 5.30 13.96 -62.58
C GLN A 664 6.60 13.28 -63.13
N PRO A 665 6.77 11.93 -63.23
CA PRO A 665 5.92 11.07 -64.08
C PRO A 665 5.69 9.59 -63.65
N SER A 666 4.57 9.03 -64.16
CA SER A 666 4.39 7.70 -64.82
C SER A 666 5.01 6.39 -64.27
N SER A 667 4.44 5.19 -64.43
CA SER A 667 3.11 4.69 -64.85
C SER A 667 3.18 3.14 -64.95
N LYS A 668 2.04 2.43 -64.93
CA LYS A 668 1.87 1.01 -65.38
C LYS A 668 2.54 -0.07 -64.52
N ASP A 669 2.08 -1.32 -64.46
CA ASP A 669 0.77 -1.92 -64.82
C ASP A 669 0.59 -3.21 -63.99
N GLU A 670 -0.67 -3.61 -63.76
CA GLU A 670 -1.19 -4.99 -63.76
C GLU A 670 -0.34 -6.14 -63.13
N LYS A 671 -0.82 -6.79 -62.04
CA LYS A 671 -1.44 -8.15 -62.12
C LYS A 671 -1.82 -8.81 -60.78
N GLU A 672 -2.97 -9.47 -60.87
CA GLU A 672 -3.39 -10.75 -60.29
C GLU A 672 -3.50 -11.02 -58.77
N GLN A 673 -4.59 -11.72 -58.49
CA GLN A 673 -5.17 -12.14 -57.21
C GLN A 673 -4.49 -13.42 -56.66
N ILE A 674 -5.13 -14.02 -55.62
CA ILE A 674 -5.00 -15.42 -55.11
C ILE A 674 -4.14 -15.55 -53.82
N PRO A 675 -4.59 -16.26 -52.75
CA PRO A 675 -5.84 -16.07 -52.02
C PRO A 675 -5.63 -16.08 -50.48
N ARG A 676 -6.71 -16.04 -49.69
CA ARG A 676 -6.67 -16.41 -48.26
C ARG A 676 -6.27 -17.88 -48.08
N ASN A 677 -5.44 -18.19 -47.09
CA ASN A 677 -5.31 -19.57 -46.60
C ASN A 677 -5.17 -19.69 -45.07
N ARG A 678 -6.20 -20.33 -44.48
CA ARG A 678 -6.17 -21.19 -43.29
C ARG A 678 -5.46 -20.71 -42.02
N VAL A 679 -6.28 -20.17 -41.11
CA VAL A 679 -6.10 -20.27 -39.66
C VAL A 679 -5.84 -21.74 -39.27
N ARG A 680 -4.70 -22.02 -38.63
CA ARG A 680 -4.45 -23.30 -37.96
C ARG A 680 -5.05 -23.28 -36.55
N SER A 681 -5.76 -24.36 -36.22
CA SER A 681 -6.32 -24.63 -34.90
C SER A 681 -5.26 -24.51 -33.79
N ARG A 682 -5.54 -23.74 -32.74
CA ARG A 682 -4.76 -23.78 -31.49
C ARG A 682 -5.36 -24.82 -30.55
N SER A 683 -4.50 -25.73 -30.07
CA SER A 683 -4.84 -26.80 -29.15
C SER A 683 -5.40 -26.26 -27.83
N ASN A 684 -6.51 -26.84 -27.36
CA ASN A 684 -6.96 -26.71 -25.98
C ASN A 684 -5.99 -27.45 -25.05
N LYS A 685 -4.99 -26.72 -24.53
CA LYS A 685 -4.34 -27.06 -23.27
C LYS A 685 -4.63 -25.94 -22.29
N LYS A 686 -5.29 -26.27 -21.17
CA LYS A 686 -5.39 -25.39 -20.01
C LYS A 686 -3.97 -25.00 -19.60
N PRO A 687 -3.65 -23.72 -19.33
CA PRO A 687 -2.42 -23.40 -18.64
C PRO A 687 -2.45 -24.09 -17.26
N PRO A 688 -1.32 -24.61 -16.74
CA PRO A 688 -1.26 -24.99 -15.33
C PRO A 688 -1.57 -23.75 -14.48
N PRO A 689 -2.18 -23.91 -13.30
CA PRO A 689 -2.50 -22.78 -12.44
C PRO A 689 -1.23 -22.01 -12.07
N SER A 690 -1.32 -20.68 -12.12
CA SER A 690 -0.29 -19.78 -11.61
C SER A 690 -0.14 -20.01 -10.10
N MET A 691 0.84 -20.82 -9.69
CA MET A 691 1.25 -20.90 -8.31
C MET A 691 2.10 -19.67 -7.97
N THR A 692 1.39 -18.60 -7.64
CA THR A 692 1.92 -17.41 -6.98
C THR A 692 1.06 -17.16 -5.75
N ASP A 693 1.67 -17.36 -4.59
CA ASP A 693 1.48 -16.61 -3.36
C ASP A 693 0.02 -16.27 -2.99
N PHE A 694 -0.63 -17.20 -2.29
CA PHE A 694 -1.80 -16.87 -1.46
C PHE A 694 -1.35 -16.63 -0.02
N GLU A 695 -1.81 -15.51 0.54
CA GLU A 695 -1.98 -15.37 1.98
C GLU A 695 -2.76 -16.60 2.49
N PRO A 696 -2.32 -17.30 3.57
CA PRO A 696 -3.06 -18.45 4.06
C PRO A 696 -4.50 -18.00 4.35
N SER A 697 -5.50 -18.76 3.87
CA SER A 697 -6.88 -18.29 3.67
C SER A 697 -7.59 -17.73 4.92
N ASN A 698 -6.97 -17.89 6.08
CA ASN A 698 -7.48 -17.54 7.39
C ASN A 698 -6.47 -16.67 8.20
N SER A 699 -5.61 -15.85 7.56
CA SER A 699 -4.74 -14.91 8.31
C SER A 699 -5.58 -13.81 8.98
N TYR A 700 -5.39 -13.59 10.28
CA TYR A 700 -5.99 -12.49 11.05
C TYR A 700 -4.98 -11.91 12.04
N GLN A 701 -5.15 -10.67 12.49
CA GLN A 701 -4.30 -10.09 13.54
C GLN A 701 -4.75 -10.54 14.94
N VAL A 702 -3.89 -11.26 15.64
CA VAL A 702 -4.12 -11.70 17.04
C VAL A 702 -3.70 -10.56 17.97
N PRO A 703 -4.25 -10.41 19.18
CA PRO A 703 -3.68 -9.50 20.16
C PRO A 703 -2.36 -10.07 20.68
N LEU A 704 -1.36 -9.21 20.90
CA LEU A 704 -0.37 -9.51 21.93
C LEU A 704 -1.12 -9.59 23.26
N SER A 705 -1.00 -10.70 23.98
CA SER A 705 -1.60 -10.85 25.30
C SER A 705 -0.65 -10.30 26.33
N ASP A 706 -1.00 -9.15 26.93
CA ASP A 706 -0.53 -8.84 28.27
C ASP A 706 -1.19 -9.85 29.22
N SER A 707 -0.38 -10.55 30.01
CA SER A 707 -0.87 -11.46 31.06
C SER A 707 0.13 -11.52 32.21
N ASP A 708 0.42 -10.36 32.81
CA ASP A 708 0.85 -10.29 34.20
C ASP A 708 -0.39 -10.41 35.11
N SER A 709 -0.80 -11.65 35.42
CA SER A 709 -1.69 -11.95 36.55
C SER A 709 -1.65 -13.44 36.90
N GLU A 710 -1.07 -13.73 38.07
CA GLU A 710 -0.76 -15.03 38.70
C GLU A 710 0.40 -15.87 38.13
#